data_AF-A0A7M7PH39-F1
#
_entry.id   AF-A0A7M7PH39-F1
#
_cell.length_a   1.000
_cell.length_b   1.000
_cell.length_c   1.000
_cell.angle_alpha   90.00
_cell.angle_beta   90.00
_cell.angle_gamma   90.00
#
_symmetry.space_group_name_H-M   'P 1'
#
loop_
_entity.id
_entity.type
_entity.pdbx_description
1 polymer ?
#
loop_
_entity_poly.entity_id
_entity_poly.type
_entity_poly.pdbx_seq_one_letter_code
_entity_poly.pdbx_strand_id
1 'polypeptide(L)'
;MRVHKRHPDATLPNAREVSVKVGTIAEVEGNDPTGSMLLAILGQFLDHDVTHAPQYNRECEECPAVDSKYSCCPISVFEKDVLYQGKMTCMDLPRTIGVDAHDCSGFEESITKELVDIVPVVPLPREHLNDITAYIDASGVYGSSDERLEKLRDAKSSSRLANPSARRCKPTPFLPLDEDHHECRGTQGGTVKCGLAGDERAAEQPTLTALHTVFVRLHNNIVSELQLINGHWDEERLFSETRKLCLVLTDRYWCVAAYCIQRVHASPFGPVATDHFKLSIKPGRKEVPDYNENLSATMSNVFASAAYRLGHSQIPSELEIRDNKHFSRTAVPLHHAFFNASAMHDAANNGMNGFVLGNIAQKVNKVDRHVTSAIQGHLFEEEEDGFGLDLLAMNIQRGREHGIPSYVEYREMCTPKRPKIESWDDLKGVFLDDGLLDELQELYGEDGVREIDAFIGFTNEKHMPGGRIGHTLGCLLGDQFKRLRLGDRFWYERNAPEGFTDSQLDAIKGTSLSRVLCDTLDGSENLSIQPYPLYTPTCDTKKFKNDIPWAQFSMENPYPEFKTLTLPNFSNHRVPCSDESEIPKLNLNPWKEGSEEKKIIICEHKSATIDCGDGSISISTAVYGRTDSTTCPHDQVSDTACGVDLLDVLGPDCNGRSQCGIIAKNSLAGDPCRGTYKYLEVTYTC
;
A
#
# COMPACT_ATOMS: atom_id res chain seq x y z
N MET A 1 25.98 5.03 -22.29
CA MET A 1 24.85 5.94 -22.02
C MET A 1 25.44 7.31 -21.72
N ARG A 2 25.17 8.35 -22.51
CA ARG A 2 25.49 9.72 -22.08
C ARG A 2 24.36 10.12 -21.14
N VAL A 3 24.52 9.82 -19.85
CA VAL A 3 23.68 10.46 -18.83
C VAL A 3 23.83 11.96 -19.01
N HIS A 4 22.74 12.72 -18.90
CA HIS A 4 22.73 14.16 -19.11
C HIS A 4 23.79 14.83 -18.26
N LYS A 5 24.98 15.05 -18.83
CA LYS A 5 25.97 15.94 -18.24
C LYS A 5 25.69 17.34 -18.76
N ARG A 6 25.76 18.32 -17.87
CA ARG A 6 25.98 19.72 -18.29
C ARG A 6 27.35 19.89 -18.97
N HIS A 7 28.30 18.98 -18.73
CA HIS A 7 29.66 18.99 -19.25
C HIS A 7 30.00 17.72 -20.07
N PRO A 8 30.32 17.82 -21.37
CA PRO A 8 30.50 16.67 -22.27
C PRO A 8 31.51 15.60 -21.80
N ASP A 9 32.48 15.95 -20.94
CA ASP A 9 33.67 15.15 -20.66
C ASP A 9 33.69 14.43 -19.28
N ALA A 10 32.82 14.76 -18.30
CA ALA A 10 32.96 14.28 -16.90
C ALA A 10 32.21 12.96 -16.58
N THR A 11 32.84 11.78 -16.52
CA THR A 11 32.13 10.49 -16.31
C THR A 11 31.48 10.37 -14.92
N LEU A 12 30.23 9.90 -14.83
CA LEU A 12 29.59 9.56 -13.55
C LEU A 12 30.36 8.43 -12.84
N PRO A 13 30.38 8.42 -11.50
CA PRO A 13 31.02 7.35 -10.73
C PRO A 13 30.33 6.01 -10.97
N ASN A 14 31.08 4.92 -10.82
CA ASN A 14 30.56 3.57 -10.96
C ASN A 14 29.44 3.31 -9.92
N ALA A 15 28.31 2.71 -10.32
CA ALA A 15 27.17 2.54 -9.42
C ALA A 15 27.48 1.64 -8.21
N ARG A 16 28.32 0.61 -8.38
CA ARG A 16 28.78 -0.26 -7.29
C ARG A 16 29.78 0.46 -6.37
N GLU A 17 30.64 1.31 -6.92
CA GLU A 17 31.53 2.15 -6.11
C GLU A 17 30.73 3.14 -5.24
N VAL A 18 29.70 3.79 -5.81
CA VAL A 18 28.77 4.63 -5.05
C VAL A 18 28.05 3.81 -3.97
N SER A 19 27.55 2.62 -4.33
CA SER A 19 26.88 1.72 -3.38
C SER A 19 27.78 1.36 -2.19
N VAL A 20 29.01 0.91 -2.41
CA VAL A 20 29.91 0.49 -1.31
C VAL A 20 30.34 1.67 -0.46
N LYS A 21 30.54 2.84 -1.08
CA LYS A 21 31.04 4.01 -0.37
C LYS A 21 29.96 4.74 0.41
N VAL A 22 28.78 4.93 -0.19
CA VAL A 22 27.64 5.58 0.46
C VAL A 22 26.80 4.59 1.25
N GLY A 23 26.55 3.39 0.73
CA GLY A 23 25.80 2.36 1.42
C GLY A 23 26.62 1.67 2.51
N THR A 24 26.57 2.18 3.74
CA THR A 24 27.27 1.58 4.87
C THR A 24 26.53 0.37 5.41
N ILE A 25 27.16 -0.80 5.40
CA ILE A 25 26.57 -2.02 5.96
C ILE A 25 26.33 -1.86 7.47
N ALA A 26 25.08 -1.97 7.90
CA ALA A 26 24.70 -1.96 9.30
C ALA A 26 23.72 -3.12 9.60
N GLU A 27 24.24 -4.16 10.27
CA GLU A 27 23.49 -5.39 10.52
C GLU A 27 22.55 -5.31 11.74
N VAL A 28 22.83 -4.41 12.70
CA VAL A 28 22.10 -4.31 13.98
C VAL A 28 21.78 -2.86 14.39
N GLU A 29 22.52 -1.88 13.86
CA GLU A 29 22.31 -0.46 14.14
C GLU A 29 21.42 0.16 13.04
N GLY A 30 20.36 0.88 13.42
CA GLY A 30 19.56 1.64 12.46
C GLY A 30 18.06 1.35 12.40
N ASN A 31 17.50 0.54 13.31
CA ASN A 31 16.04 0.28 13.31
C ASN A 31 15.20 1.55 13.52
N ASP A 32 14.05 1.62 12.84
CA ASP A 32 12.99 2.58 13.15
C ASP A 32 12.53 2.39 14.60
N PRO A 33 12.28 3.46 15.35
CA PRO A 33 11.88 3.35 16.75
C PRO A 33 10.58 2.57 16.95
N THR A 34 9.69 2.58 15.96
CA THR A 34 8.28 2.20 16.10
C THR A 34 7.76 1.24 15.02
N GLY A 35 8.25 1.36 13.79
CA GLY A 35 7.75 0.65 12.62
C GLY A 35 7.99 -0.83 12.67
N SER A 36 6.95 -1.58 12.32
CA SER A 36 7.06 -3.02 12.11
C SER A 36 7.52 -3.30 10.67
N MET A 37 8.08 -4.49 10.44
CA MET A 37 8.47 -4.95 9.12
C MET A 37 7.27 -5.00 8.15
N LEU A 38 6.04 -5.17 8.65
CA LEU A 38 4.82 -5.09 7.85
C LEU A 38 4.73 -3.77 7.09
N LEU A 39 5.25 -2.66 7.61
CA LEU A 39 5.30 -1.39 6.87
C LEU A 39 6.05 -1.53 5.54
N ALA A 40 7.27 -2.08 5.57
CA ALA A 40 8.09 -2.24 4.38
C ALA A 40 7.47 -3.25 3.41
N ILE A 41 6.94 -4.37 3.93
CA ILE A 41 6.28 -5.38 3.10
C ILE A 41 4.99 -4.85 2.47
N LEU A 42 4.23 -4.03 3.19
CA LEU A 42 3.04 -3.38 2.65
C LEU A 42 3.41 -2.33 1.59
N GLY A 43 4.52 -1.62 1.79
CA GLY A 43 5.09 -0.71 0.79
C GLY A 43 5.49 -1.43 -0.49
N GLN A 44 6.18 -2.58 -0.36
CA GLN A 44 6.53 -3.45 -1.48
C GLN A 44 5.29 -4.00 -2.20
N PHE A 45 4.31 -4.51 -1.46
CA PHE A 45 3.05 -5.00 -2.02
C PHE A 45 2.32 -3.91 -2.81
N LEU A 46 2.27 -2.68 -2.29
CA LEU A 46 1.68 -1.53 -2.99
C LEU A 46 2.50 -1.12 -4.22
N ASP A 47 3.84 -1.16 -4.16
CA ASP A 47 4.68 -0.92 -5.35
C ASP A 47 4.33 -1.91 -6.46
N HIS A 48 4.13 -3.18 -6.11
CA HIS A 48 3.77 -4.24 -7.04
C HIS A 48 2.34 -4.14 -7.57
N ASP A 49 1.50 -3.29 -6.96
CA ASP A 49 0.14 -3.01 -7.42
C ASP A 49 0.10 -1.91 -8.49
N VAL A 50 1.10 -1.04 -8.53
CA VAL A 50 1.09 0.18 -9.37
C VAL A 50 2.30 0.33 -10.29
N THR A 51 3.41 -0.35 -10.02
CA THR A 51 4.62 -0.32 -10.84
C THR A 51 5.15 -1.71 -11.22
N HIS A 52 5.34 -1.91 -12.52
CA HIS A 52 6.16 -2.98 -13.07
C HIS A 52 6.76 -2.54 -14.40
N ALA A 53 8.08 -2.51 -14.47
CA ALA A 53 8.80 -2.13 -15.69
C ALA A 53 9.44 -3.39 -16.29
N PRO A 54 8.81 -4.02 -17.29
CA PRO A 54 9.28 -5.29 -17.82
C PRO A 54 10.65 -5.13 -18.48
N GLN A 55 11.44 -6.19 -18.47
CA GLN A 55 12.82 -6.19 -18.98
C GLN A 55 12.97 -7.08 -20.20
N TYR A 56 14.00 -6.84 -21.02
CA TYR A 56 14.34 -7.79 -22.09
C TYR A 56 14.79 -9.12 -21.48
N ASN A 57 14.17 -10.22 -21.89
CA ASN A 57 14.55 -11.57 -21.47
C ASN A 57 15.88 -12.00 -22.15
N ARG A 58 17.01 -11.62 -21.56
CA ARG A 58 18.38 -11.99 -21.96
C ARG A 58 19.37 -11.69 -20.84
N GLU A 59 20.47 -12.44 -20.79
CA GLU A 59 21.61 -12.15 -19.93
C GLU A 59 22.53 -11.12 -20.59
N CYS A 60 23.11 -10.19 -19.82
CA CYS A 60 24.15 -9.30 -20.31
C CYS A 60 25.52 -10.00 -20.25
N GLU A 61 25.77 -10.82 -21.26
CA GLU A 61 26.87 -11.80 -21.35
C GLU A 61 28.30 -11.23 -21.11
N GLU A 62 28.58 -9.93 -21.33
CA GLU A 62 29.94 -9.37 -21.17
C GLU A 62 29.99 -7.86 -20.80
N CYS A 63 31.14 -7.42 -20.24
CA CYS A 63 31.48 -6.02 -19.97
C CYS A 63 32.83 -5.57 -20.56
N PRO A 64 32.88 -4.43 -21.29
CA PRO A 64 31.73 -3.62 -21.73
C PRO A 64 30.91 -4.40 -22.75
N ALA A 65 29.57 -4.33 -22.69
CA ALA A 65 28.70 -5.09 -23.57
C ALA A 65 29.09 -4.93 -25.05
N VAL A 66 29.72 -5.96 -25.62
CA VAL A 66 30.33 -5.90 -26.95
C VAL A 66 29.26 -6.00 -28.04
N ASP A 67 28.13 -6.66 -27.76
CA ASP A 67 27.15 -7.04 -28.80
C ASP A 67 25.67 -6.73 -28.50
N SER A 68 25.33 -6.00 -27.43
CA SER A 68 23.93 -5.67 -27.11
C SER A 68 23.73 -4.18 -26.77
N LYS A 69 24.12 -3.32 -27.72
CA LYS A 69 24.17 -1.85 -27.57
C LYS A 69 22.88 -1.19 -27.04
N TYR A 70 21.73 -1.88 -27.09
CA TYR A 70 20.41 -1.32 -26.78
C TYR A 70 19.60 -2.06 -25.70
N SER A 71 19.94 -3.28 -25.33
CA SER A 71 19.11 -4.11 -24.43
C SER A 71 19.73 -4.32 -23.05
N CYS A 72 21.00 -3.96 -22.85
CA CYS A 72 21.74 -4.18 -21.62
C CYS A 72 22.31 -2.88 -21.04
N CYS A 73 22.44 -2.85 -19.71
CA CYS A 73 23.06 -1.77 -18.97
C CYS A 73 23.82 -2.29 -17.73
N PRO A 74 24.76 -3.23 -17.90
CA PRO A 74 25.39 -3.93 -16.79
C PRO A 74 26.22 -2.99 -15.90
N ILE A 75 26.42 -3.39 -14.64
CA ILE A 75 27.17 -2.61 -13.66
C ILE A 75 28.58 -3.19 -13.56
N SER A 76 29.56 -2.47 -14.10
CA SER A 76 30.97 -2.89 -14.06
C SER A 76 31.48 -3.02 -12.61
N VAL A 77 32.31 -4.03 -12.35
CA VAL A 77 33.06 -4.12 -11.09
C VAL A 77 34.20 -3.11 -11.14
N PHE A 78 34.33 -2.28 -10.11
CA PHE A 78 35.43 -1.31 -10.01
C PHE A 78 36.70 -1.96 -9.44
N GLU A 79 37.86 -1.39 -9.75
CA GLU A 79 39.18 -2.03 -9.53
C GLU A 79 39.46 -2.45 -8.07
N LYS A 80 38.87 -1.74 -7.10
CA LYS A 80 39.10 -1.96 -5.66
C LYS A 80 37.93 -2.68 -4.97
N ASP A 81 37.00 -3.27 -5.71
CA ASP A 81 35.87 -4.00 -5.12
C ASP A 81 36.36 -5.28 -4.43
N VAL A 82 36.24 -5.33 -3.11
CA VAL A 82 36.74 -6.47 -2.31
C VAL A 82 35.88 -7.74 -2.51
N LEU A 83 34.60 -7.60 -2.85
CA LEU A 83 33.66 -8.72 -2.95
C LEU A 83 33.75 -9.40 -4.31
N TYR A 84 33.76 -8.60 -5.39
CA TYR A 84 33.59 -9.09 -6.76
C TYR A 84 34.88 -9.19 -7.57
N GLN A 85 35.96 -8.53 -7.14
CA GLN A 85 37.23 -8.56 -7.87
C GLN A 85 37.74 -10.00 -8.05
N GLY A 86 38.01 -10.37 -9.29
CA GLY A 86 38.49 -11.70 -9.66
C GLY A 86 37.41 -12.80 -9.68
N LYS A 87 36.16 -12.48 -9.33
CA LYS A 87 35.01 -13.40 -9.39
C LYS A 87 34.07 -13.10 -10.55
N MET A 88 33.82 -11.82 -10.83
CA MET A 88 33.05 -11.37 -11.99
C MET A 88 33.57 -10.04 -12.53
N THR A 89 33.21 -9.71 -13.76
CA THR A 89 33.56 -8.43 -14.42
C THR A 89 32.45 -7.40 -14.31
N CYS A 90 31.19 -7.84 -14.21
CA CYS A 90 30.04 -7.00 -13.96
C CYS A 90 28.83 -7.77 -13.45
N MET A 91 27.90 -7.03 -12.84
CA MET A 91 26.57 -7.51 -12.48
C MET A 91 25.61 -7.33 -13.67
N ASP A 92 24.78 -8.34 -13.89
CA ASP A 92 23.77 -8.34 -14.95
C ASP A 92 22.68 -7.29 -14.68
N LEU A 93 22.28 -6.57 -15.72
CA LEU A 93 21.18 -5.62 -15.67
C LEU A 93 20.61 -5.38 -17.07
N PRO A 94 19.60 -6.18 -17.48
CA PRO A 94 18.84 -5.92 -18.69
C PRO A 94 18.09 -4.59 -18.60
N ARG A 95 18.00 -3.89 -19.73
CA ARG A 95 17.21 -2.66 -19.83
C ARG A 95 15.73 -2.96 -19.77
N THR A 96 14.97 -2.04 -19.21
CA THR A 96 13.51 -2.12 -19.25
C THR A 96 13.01 -1.87 -20.67
N ILE A 97 11.88 -2.45 -21.04
CA ILE A 97 11.29 -2.30 -22.36
C ILE A 97 10.88 -0.83 -22.54
N GLY A 98 11.40 -0.22 -23.61
CA GLY A 98 11.05 1.15 -23.98
C GLY A 98 9.84 1.16 -24.91
N VAL A 99 9.01 2.20 -24.82
CA VAL A 99 7.91 2.45 -25.76
C VAL A 99 8.38 3.47 -26.79
N ASP A 100 8.32 3.12 -28.07
CA ASP A 100 8.59 4.06 -29.15
C ASP A 100 7.43 5.05 -29.25
N ALA A 101 7.72 6.34 -29.12
CA ALA A 101 6.69 7.38 -29.13
C ALA A 101 5.92 7.51 -30.48
N HIS A 102 6.29 6.74 -31.51
CA HIS A 102 5.48 6.60 -32.73
C HIS A 102 4.25 5.70 -32.55
N ASP A 103 4.32 4.66 -31.72
CA ASP A 103 3.21 3.70 -31.51
C ASP A 103 2.10 4.26 -30.61
N CYS A 104 2.37 5.34 -29.86
CA CYS A 104 1.35 6.02 -29.03
C CYS A 104 0.41 6.96 -29.81
N SER A 105 0.58 7.08 -31.12
CA SER A 105 -0.15 8.08 -31.93
C SER A 105 -1.38 7.53 -32.65
N GLY A 106 -1.64 6.22 -32.62
CA GLY A 106 -2.73 5.61 -33.41
C GLY A 106 -2.57 5.77 -34.92
N PHE A 107 -1.38 6.18 -35.40
CA PHE A 107 -1.04 6.33 -36.82
C PHE A 107 -0.44 5.04 -37.40
N GLU A 108 -1.11 3.90 -37.23
CA GLU A 108 -0.64 2.65 -37.86
C GLU A 108 -1.03 2.49 -39.34
N GLU A 109 -1.77 3.42 -39.95
CA GLU A 109 -2.33 3.15 -41.30
C GLU A 109 -1.99 4.12 -42.44
N SER A 110 -1.12 5.13 -42.31
CA SER A 110 -0.94 6.03 -43.48
C SER A 110 0.42 6.67 -43.74
N ILE A 111 1.51 6.22 -43.15
CA ILE A 111 2.83 6.71 -43.56
C ILE A 111 3.45 5.67 -44.48
N THR A 112 3.23 5.87 -45.79
CA THR A 112 4.00 5.14 -46.80
C THR A 112 5.49 5.43 -46.58
N LYS A 113 6.32 4.41 -46.84
CA LYS A 113 7.78 4.41 -46.68
C LYS A 113 8.50 5.63 -47.29
N GLU A 114 7.85 6.35 -48.21
CA GLU A 114 8.34 7.57 -48.88
C GLU A 114 8.20 8.87 -48.05
N LEU A 115 7.35 8.92 -47.01
CA LEU A 115 7.20 10.11 -46.14
C LEU A 115 8.21 10.17 -44.99
N VAL A 116 8.84 9.05 -44.65
CA VAL A 116 9.87 8.93 -43.60
C VAL A 116 11.15 9.70 -43.98
N ASP A 117 11.43 9.87 -45.27
CA ASP A 117 12.63 10.57 -45.77
C ASP A 117 12.49 12.10 -45.81
N ILE A 118 11.27 12.64 -45.60
CA ILE A 118 10.97 14.07 -45.79
C ILE A 118 10.77 14.80 -44.45
N VAL A 119 10.34 14.08 -43.41
CA VAL A 119 10.18 14.63 -42.06
C VAL A 119 11.45 14.32 -41.28
N PRO A 120 12.20 15.32 -40.76
CA PRO A 120 13.29 15.01 -39.85
C PRO A 120 12.71 14.28 -38.65
N VAL A 121 13.01 12.98 -38.54
CA VAL A 121 12.70 12.18 -37.36
C VAL A 121 13.50 12.80 -36.22
N VAL A 122 12.86 13.68 -35.44
CA VAL A 122 13.39 14.11 -34.16
C VAL A 122 13.30 12.86 -33.28
N PRO A 123 14.42 12.24 -32.87
CA PRO A 123 14.35 11.08 -31.99
C PRO A 123 13.70 11.55 -30.69
N LEU A 124 12.51 11.03 -30.42
CA LEU A 124 11.81 11.30 -29.17
C LEU A 124 12.59 10.62 -28.02
N PRO A 125 12.60 11.19 -26.81
CA PRO A 125 13.19 10.54 -25.65
C PRO A 125 12.59 9.14 -25.45
N ARG A 126 13.42 8.19 -25.01
CA ARG A 126 12.95 6.85 -24.64
C ARG A 126 12.04 6.97 -23.42
N GLU A 127 10.82 6.46 -23.53
CA GLU A 127 9.91 6.27 -22.40
C GLU A 127 9.85 4.78 -22.04
N HIS A 128 9.42 4.47 -20.81
CA HIS A 128 9.46 3.11 -20.26
C HIS A 128 8.04 2.60 -20.00
N LEU A 129 7.80 1.34 -20.33
CA LEU A 129 6.49 0.72 -20.15
C LEU A 129 6.22 0.44 -18.66
N ASN A 130 5.01 0.75 -18.20
CA ASN A 130 4.41 0.12 -17.03
C ASN A 130 3.37 -0.88 -17.55
N ASP A 131 3.61 -2.19 -17.39
CA ASP A 131 2.76 -3.23 -17.95
C ASP A 131 1.68 -3.74 -17.00
N ILE A 132 1.55 -3.11 -15.82
CA ILE A 132 0.44 -3.30 -14.89
C ILE A 132 -0.45 -2.06 -14.77
N THR A 133 -1.60 -2.22 -14.13
CA THR A 133 -2.54 -1.12 -13.90
C THR A 133 -1.86 -0.01 -13.08
N ALA A 134 -2.22 1.24 -13.37
CA ALA A 134 -1.66 2.37 -12.62
C ALA A 134 -2.42 2.62 -11.31
N TYR A 135 -3.57 2.00 -11.08
CA TYR A 135 -4.44 2.28 -9.93
C TYR A 135 -4.08 1.37 -8.76
N ILE A 136 -4.39 1.80 -7.54
CA ILE A 136 -4.38 0.90 -6.39
C ILE A 136 -5.67 0.09 -6.48
N ASP A 137 -5.60 -1.06 -7.16
CA ASP A 137 -6.78 -1.85 -7.52
C ASP A 137 -6.68 -3.33 -7.13
N ALA A 138 -5.68 -3.65 -6.29
CA ALA A 138 -5.33 -5.01 -5.89
C ALA A 138 -4.96 -5.92 -7.08
N SER A 139 -4.44 -5.37 -8.18
CA SER A 139 -3.81 -6.14 -9.27
C SER A 139 -2.73 -7.11 -8.76
N GLY A 140 -2.06 -6.83 -7.64
CA GLY A 140 -1.17 -7.80 -6.99
C GLY A 140 -1.86 -9.10 -6.51
N VAL A 141 -3.20 -9.08 -6.36
CA VAL A 141 -4.05 -10.24 -6.03
C VAL A 141 -4.77 -10.77 -7.27
N TYR A 142 -5.30 -9.89 -8.11
CA TYR A 142 -6.23 -10.24 -9.19
C TYR A 142 -5.59 -10.30 -10.58
N GLY A 143 -4.36 -9.81 -10.73
CA GLY A 143 -3.66 -9.67 -11.99
C GLY A 143 -4.06 -8.43 -12.78
N SER A 144 -3.18 -8.05 -13.71
CA SER A 144 -3.37 -6.90 -14.62
C SER A 144 -3.83 -7.29 -16.02
N SER A 145 -4.16 -8.57 -16.25
CA SER A 145 -4.67 -9.08 -17.52
C SER A 145 -5.75 -10.14 -17.29
N ASP A 146 -6.68 -10.25 -18.24
CA ASP A 146 -7.73 -11.27 -18.20
C ASP A 146 -7.16 -12.69 -18.18
N GLU A 147 -6.04 -12.93 -18.90
CA GLU A 147 -5.35 -14.22 -18.90
C GLU A 147 -4.79 -14.56 -17.50
N ARG A 148 -4.18 -13.58 -16.82
CA ARG A 148 -3.66 -13.78 -15.46
C ARG A 148 -4.79 -14.03 -14.48
N LEU A 149 -5.87 -13.25 -14.57
CA LEU A 149 -7.04 -13.41 -13.71
C LEU A 149 -7.71 -14.78 -13.91
N GLU A 150 -7.86 -15.26 -15.14
CA GLU A 150 -8.43 -16.58 -15.43
C GLU A 150 -7.65 -17.71 -14.75
N LYS A 151 -6.31 -17.65 -14.74
CA LYS A 151 -5.44 -18.62 -14.04
C LYS A 151 -5.60 -18.55 -12.51
N LEU A 152 -6.00 -17.40 -11.97
CA LEU A 152 -6.14 -17.16 -10.53
C LEU A 152 -7.53 -17.52 -10.00
N ARG A 153 -8.56 -17.61 -10.85
CA ARG A 153 -9.92 -18.02 -10.43
C ARG A 153 -9.95 -19.53 -10.15
N ASP A 154 -10.76 -19.93 -9.17
CA ASP A 154 -10.94 -21.35 -8.87
C ASP A 154 -11.76 -22.02 -9.98
N ALA A 155 -11.23 -23.11 -10.53
CA ALA A 155 -11.85 -23.82 -11.65
C ALA A 155 -13.21 -24.47 -11.31
N LYS A 156 -13.56 -24.62 -10.03
CA LYS A 156 -14.83 -25.21 -9.59
C LYS A 156 -15.86 -24.16 -9.19
N SER A 157 -15.42 -22.97 -8.78
CA SER A 157 -16.30 -21.85 -8.45
C SER A 157 -15.64 -20.55 -8.84
N SER A 158 -16.14 -19.93 -9.91
CA SER A 158 -15.54 -18.72 -10.47
C SER A 158 -15.67 -17.53 -9.52
N SER A 159 -16.54 -17.58 -8.51
CA SER A 159 -16.61 -16.56 -7.47
C SER A 159 -15.39 -16.50 -6.56
N ARG A 160 -14.57 -17.56 -6.54
CA ARG A 160 -13.43 -17.73 -5.62
C ARG A 160 -12.10 -17.63 -6.37
N LEU A 161 -11.04 -17.30 -5.62
CA LEU A 161 -9.67 -17.46 -6.07
C LEU A 161 -9.16 -18.88 -5.79
N ALA A 162 -8.38 -19.43 -6.71
CA ALA A 162 -7.77 -20.74 -6.57
C ALA A 162 -6.85 -20.75 -5.35
N ASN A 163 -7.04 -21.73 -4.46
CA ASN A 163 -6.27 -21.82 -3.23
C ASN A 163 -6.10 -23.29 -2.77
N PRO A 164 -5.32 -24.10 -3.52
CA PRO A 164 -5.29 -25.54 -3.36
C PRO A 164 -4.88 -25.95 -1.94
N SER A 165 -5.60 -26.92 -1.39
CA SER A 165 -5.23 -27.57 -0.13
C SER A 165 -4.01 -28.48 -0.33
N ALA A 166 -2.92 -28.23 0.38
CA ALA A 166 -1.77 -29.13 0.39
C ALA A 166 -2.21 -30.52 0.90
N ARG A 167 -2.22 -31.51 0.00
CA ARG A 167 -2.91 -32.82 0.14
C ARG A 167 -2.53 -33.70 1.36
N ARG A 168 -1.67 -33.28 2.30
CA ARG A 168 -1.14 -34.17 3.37
C ARG A 168 -1.11 -33.66 4.82
N CYS A 169 -1.27 -32.36 5.09
CA CYS A 169 -1.39 -31.84 6.46
C CYS A 169 -2.57 -30.89 6.46
N LYS A 170 -3.52 -31.03 7.41
CA LYS A 170 -4.76 -30.23 7.52
C LYS A 170 -4.48 -28.76 7.13
N PRO A 171 -4.77 -28.31 5.88
CA PRO A 171 -4.14 -27.08 5.44
C PRO A 171 -5.19 -25.99 5.44
N THR A 172 -4.84 -24.86 6.02
CA THR A 172 -5.35 -23.61 5.49
C THR A 172 -4.76 -23.40 4.08
N PRO A 173 -5.57 -22.89 3.16
CA PRO A 173 -5.21 -22.86 1.75
C PRO A 173 -4.10 -21.84 1.47
N PHE A 174 -3.18 -22.18 0.56
CA PHE A 174 -2.08 -21.33 0.09
C PHE A 174 -2.38 -20.78 -1.30
N LEU A 175 -1.50 -19.93 -1.82
CA LEU A 175 -1.51 -19.56 -3.24
C LEU A 175 -1.45 -20.83 -4.13
N PRO A 176 -2.05 -20.78 -5.33
CA PRO A 176 -1.86 -21.82 -6.34
C PRO A 176 -0.37 -21.93 -6.68
N LEU A 177 0.10 -23.09 -7.14
CA LEU A 177 1.51 -23.25 -7.51
C LEU A 177 1.77 -22.57 -8.86
N ASP A 178 2.85 -21.81 -8.94
CA ASP A 178 3.38 -21.30 -10.20
C ASP A 178 4.33 -22.34 -10.79
N GLU A 179 3.88 -23.02 -11.84
CA GLU A 179 4.64 -24.09 -12.49
C GLU A 179 5.80 -23.55 -13.34
N ASP A 180 5.73 -22.27 -13.74
CA ASP A 180 6.60 -21.62 -14.72
C ASP A 180 7.60 -20.62 -14.08
N HIS A 181 7.57 -20.46 -12.75
CA HIS A 181 8.46 -19.53 -12.04
C HIS A 181 9.91 -20.04 -12.02
N HIS A 182 10.80 -19.36 -12.74
CA HIS A 182 12.14 -19.83 -13.06
C HIS A 182 13.16 -19.63 -11.93
N GLU A 183 13.01 -18.60 -11.10
CA GLU A 183 13.85 -18.30 -9.95
C GLU A 183 13.48 -19.10 -8.69
N CYS A 184 12.40 -19.88 -8.76
CA CYS A 184 11.86 -20.54 -7.58
C CYS A 184 12.81 -21.59 -7.00
N ARG A 185 13.19 -21.40 -5.73
CA ARG A 185 13.99 -22.35 -4.94
C ARG A 185 13.07 -23.27 -4.14
N GLY A 186 12.66 -24.37 -4.77
CA GLY A 186 11.87 -25.43 -4.14
C GLY A 186 12.71 -26.47 -3.40
N THR A 187 12.17 -27.15 -2.38
CA THR A 187 12.81 -28.34 -1.78
C THR A 187 11.97 -29.63 -1.90
N GLN A 188 12.61 -30.77 -1.60
CA GLN A 188 12.12 -32.14 -1.76
C GLN A 188 11.81 -32.55 -3.21
N GLY A 189 12.84 -32.62 -4.06
CA GLY A 189 12.75 -33.21 -5.39
C GLY A 189 11.82 -32.47 -6.36
N GLY A 190 11.68 -31.15 -6.19
CA GLY A 190 10.84 -30.30 -7.06
C GLY A 190 9.35 -30.28 -6.72
N THR A 191 8.94 -30.79 -5.55
CA THR A 191 7.51 -30.90 -5.17
C THR A 191 6.93 -29.65 -4.50
N VAL A 192 7.76 -28.76 -3.95
CA VAL A 192 7.34 -27.47 -3.39
C VAL A 192 7.74 -26.37 -4.36
N LYS A 193 6.75 -25.71 -4.96
CA LYS A 193 6.93 -24.61 -5.91
C LYS A 193 6.42 -23.29 -5.31
N CYS A 194 6.81 -22.19 -5.94
CA CYS A 194 6.43 -20.84 -5.55
C CYS A 194 4.95 -20.60 -5.83
N GLY A 195 4.38 -19.59 -5.17
CA GLY A 195 2.97 -19.26 -5.28
C GLY A 195 2.68 -18.35 -6.48
N LEU A 196 1.67 -18.71 -7.26
CA LEU A 196 1.07 -17.90 -8.31
C LEU A 196 0.14 -16.85 -7.68
N ALA A 197 0.36 -15.57 -7.98
CA ALA A 197 -0.47 -14.45 -7.53
C ALA A 197 -0.82 -13.49 -8.68
N GLY A 198 -1.50 -12.38 -8.40
CA GLY A 198 -1.77 -11.34 -9.40
C GLY A 198 -0.49 -10.77 -10.02
N ASP A 199 0.48 -10.46 -9.17
CA ASP A 199 1.82 -10.02 -9.55
C ASP A 199 2.81 -11.21 -9.60
N GLU A 200 3.78 -11.16 -10.52
CA GLU A 200 4.75 -12.25 -10.72
C GLU A 200 5.84 -12.29 -9.64
N ARG A 201 6.12 -11.16 -8.98
CA ARG A 201 7.16 -11.03 -7.96
C ARG A 201 6.67 -11.44 -6.57
N ALA A 202 5.45 -11.98 -6.45
CA ALA A 202 4.86 -12.38 -5.18
C ALA A 202 5.71 -13.39 -4.38
N ALA A 203 6.56 -14.15 -5.07
CA ALA A 203 7.44 -15.15 -4.46
C ALA A 203 8.86 -14.67 -4.17
N GLU A 204 9.19 -13.39 -4.41
CA GLU A 204 10.53 -12.83 -4.17
C GLU A 204 11.07 -13.20 -2.79
N GLN A 205 10.24 -13.14 -1.75
CA GLN A 205 10.59 -13.60 -0.42
C GLN A 205 9.36 -14.01 0.42
N PRO A 206 9.51 -14.89 1.43
CA PRO A 206 8.41 -15.54 2.13
C PRO A 206 7.42 -14.60 2.83
N THR A 207 7.88 -13.48 3.40
CA THR A 207 7.01 -12.51 4.06
C THR A 207 6.09 -11.75 3.10
N LEU A 208 6.52 -11.54 1.85
CA LEU A 208 5.66 -11.00 0.77
C LEU A 208 4.67 -12.06 0.32
N THR A 209 5.13 -13.29 0.06
CA THR A 209 4.27 -14.44 -0.28
C THR A 209 3.16 -14.64 0.76
N ALA A 210 3.50 -14.48 2.05
CA ALA A 210 2.55 -14.55 3.15
C ALA A 210 1.46 -13.48 3.03
N LEU A 211 1.82 -12.24 2.68
CA LEU A 211 0.87 -11.15 2.51
C LEU A 211 -0.05 -11.35 1.29
N HIS A 212 0.47 -11.83 0.14
CA HIS A 212 -0.39 -12.24 -0.98
C HIS A 212 -1.37 -13.34 -0.57
N THR A 213 -0.90 -14.33 0.20
CA THR A 213 -1.75 -15.41 0.70
C THR A 213 -2.85 -14.89 1.63
N VAL A 214 -2.55 -13.90 2.49
CA VAL A 214 -3.54 -13.23 3.35
C VAL A 214 -4.68 -12.64 2.51
N PHE A 215 -4.38 -11.90 1.45
CA PHE A 215 -5.42 -11.26 0.64
C PHE A 215 -6.24 -12.23 -0.22
N VAL A 216 -5.63 -13.32 -0.70
CA VAL A 216 -6.37 -14.41 -1.36
C VAL A 216 -7.33 -15.10 -0.40
N ARG A 217 -6.90 -15.33 0.85
CA ARG A 217 -7.78 -15.87 1.91
C ARG A 217 -8.90 -14.89 2.26
N LEU A 218 -8.60 -13.60 2.36
CA LEU A 218 -9.57 -12.56 2.63
C LEU A 218 -10.70 -12.57 1.60
N HIS A 219 -10.36 -12.60 0.30
CA HIS A 219 -11.33 -12.71 -0.78
C HIS A 219 -12.24 -13.93 -0.58
N ASN A 220 -11.65 -15.10 -0.41
CA ASN A 220 -12.39 -16.35 -0.28
C ASN A 220 -13.26 -16.44 0.99
N ASN A 221 -12.90 -15.72 2.06
CA ASN A 221 -13.72 -15.59 3.26
C ASN A 221 -14.92 -14.66 3.00
N ILE A 222 -14.70 -13.50 2.37
CA ILE A 222 -15.76 -12.54 2.05
C ILE A 222 -16.77 -13.15 1.06
N VAL A 223 -16.32 -13.88 0.04
CA VAL A 223 -17.21 -14.60 -0.90
C VAL A 223 -18.16 -15.53 -0.14
N SER A 224 -17.63 -16.29 0.83
CA SER A 224 -18.46 -17.21 1.62
C SER A 224 -19.54 -16.47 2.42
N GLU A 225 -19.19 -15.35 3.06
CA GLU A 225 -20.14 -14.55 3.84
C GLU A 225 -21.17 -13.85 2.94
N LEU A 226 -20.74 -13.23 1.83
CA LEU A 226 -21.66 -12.59 0.88
C LEU A 226 -22.59 -13.60 0.21
N GLN A 227 -22.14 -14.83 -0.05
CA GLN A 227 -23.00 -15.90 -0.57
C GLN A 227 -24.08 -16.30 0.44
N LEU A 228 -23.80 -16.27 1.74
CA LEU A 228 -24.78 -16.54 2.80
C LEU A 228 -25.82 -15.42 2.91
N ILE A 229 -25.37 -14.16 2.78
CA ILE A 229 -26.24 -12.98 2.87
C ILE A 229 -27.09 -12.82 1.60
N ASN A 230 -26.48 -13.02 0.44
CA ASN A 230 -27.04 -12.83 -0.89
C ASN A 230 -27.06 -14.14 -1.68
N GLY A 231 -27.81 -15.14 -1.20
CA GLY A 231 -27.92 -16.46 -1.85
C GLY A 231 -28.45 -16.44 -3.30
N HIS A 232 -28.92 -15.30 -3.78
CA HIS A 232 -29.44 -15.08 -5.13
C HIS A 232 -28.40 -14.48 -6.09
N TRP A 233 -27.25 -14.02 -5.60
CA TRP A 233 -26.17 -13.52 -6.47
C TRP A 233 -25.53 -14.66 -7.25
N ASP A 234 -25.22 -14.39 -8.51
CA ASP A 234 -24.41 -15.30 -9.31
C ASP A 234 -22.92 -15.19 -8.95
N GLU A 235 -22.11 -16.11 -9.50
CA GLU A 235 -20.69 -16.19 -9.18
C GLU A 235 -19.90 -14.94 -9.59
N GLU A 236 -20.29 -14.29 -10.69
CA GLU A 236 -19.59 -13.10 -11.20
C GLU A 236 -19.89 -11.87 -10.35
N ARG A 237 -21.13 -11.72 -9.90
CA ARG A 237 -21.52 -10.69 -8.95
C ARG A 237 -20.77 -10.85 -7.62
N LEU A 238 -20.71 -12.06 -7.08
CA LEU A 238 -19.95 -12.37 -5.86
C LEU A 238 -18.47 -12.04 -6.01
N PHE A 239 -17.87 -12.44 -7.13
CA PHE A 239 -16.48 -12.15 -7.44
C PHE A 239 -16.23 -10.63 -7.48
N SER A 240 -17.01 -9.90 -8.28
CA SER A 240 -16.82 -8.47 -8.52
C SER A 240 -17.07 -7.62 -7.26
N GLU A 241 -18.11 -7.91 -6.48
CA GLU A 241 -18.38 -7.20 -5.22
C GLU A 241 -17.30 -7.51 -4.17
N THR A 242 -16.83 -8.76 -4.11
CA THR A 242 -15.73 -9.12 -3.21
C THR A 242 -14.42 -8.46 -3.63
N ARG A 243 -14.10 -8.45 -4.93
CA ARG A 243 -12.92 -7.78 -5.48
C ARG A 243 -12.91 -6.31 -5.10
N LYS A 244 -14.04 -5.63 -5.27
CA LYS A 244 -14.20 -4.22 -4.89
C LYS A 244 -13.97 -4.00 -3.39
N LEU A 245 -14.46 -4.88 -2.52
CA LEU A 245 -14.26 -4.78 -1.08
C LEU A 245 -12.81 -5.08 -0.66
N CYS A 246 -12.20 -6.12 -1.23
CA CYS A 246 -10.79 -6.43 -1.01
C CYS A 246 -9.88 -5.28 -1.43
N LEU A 247 -10.14 -4.66 -2.58
CA LEU A 247 -9.45 -3.46 -3.04
C LEU A 247 -9.43 -2.40 -1.94
N VAL A 248 -10.55 -2.11 -1.27
CA VAL A 248 -10.54 -1.08 -0.21
C VAL A 248 -9.75 -1.48 1.04
N LEU A 249 -9.80 -2.76 1.40
CA LEU A 249 -9.08 -3.29 2.55
C LEU A 249 -7.57 -3.32 2.29
N THR A 250 -7.20 -3.55 1.03
CA THR A 250 -5.90 -3.37 0.40
C THR A 250 -5.50 -1.89 0.42
N ASP A 251 -6.33 -0.97 -0.09
CA ASP A 251 -6.10 0.49 -0.20
C ASP A 251 -5.70 1.18 1.09
N ARG A 252 -5.95 0.57 2.26
CA ARG A 252 -5.33 0.98 3.54
C ARG A 252 -3.78 1.08 3.44
N TYR A 253 -3.15 0.65 2.35
CA TYR A 253 -1.79 1.01 1.94
C TYR A 253 -1.49 2.52 1.92
N TRP A 254 -2.48 3.40 1.76
CA TRP A 254 -2.28 4.85 1.94
C TRP A 254 -1.73 5.18 3.34
N CYS A 255 -1.96 4.30 4.34
CA CYS A 255 -1.33 4.40 5.65
C CYS A 255 0.20 4.37 5.57
N VAL A 256 0.80 3.70 4.59
CA VAL A 256 2.27 3.70 4.35
C VAL A 256 2.73 5.10 3.95
N ALA A 257 2.02 5.73 3.01
CA ALA A 257 2.30 7.11 2.61
C ALA A 257 2.10 8.09 3.78
N ALA A 258 1.01 7.97 4.53
CA ALA A 258 0.76 8.78 5.72
C ALA A 258 1.78 8.54 6.84
N TYR A 259 2.25 7.30 7.00
CA TYR A 259 3.26 6.90 7.97
C TYR A 259 4.63 7.48 7.63
N CYS A 260 5.01 7.48 6.35
CA CYS A 260 6.29 8.02 5.91
C CYS A 260 6.28 9.56 5.86
N ILE A 261 5.14 10.17 5.50
CA ILE A 261 5.01 11.60 5.24
C ILE A 261 4.09 12.24 6.30
N GLN A 262 4.67 12.74 7.40
CA GLN A 262 3.86 13.38 8.44
C GLN A 262 3.64 14.88 8.21
N ARG A 263 4.57 15.61 7.59
CA ARG A 263 4.42 17.05 7.27
C ARG A 263 5.06 17.37 5.94
N VAL A 264 4.54 18.35 5.21
CA VAL A 264 5.14 18.77 3.92
C VAL A 264 6.20 19.84 4.12
N HIS A 265 6.21 20.55 5.24
CA HIS A 265 7.20 21.60 5.47
C HIS A 265 8.12 21.18 6.62
N ALA A 266 9.39 21.54 6.53
CA ALA A 266 10.40 21.35 7.56
C ALA A 266 10.12 22.08 8.91
N SER A 267 8.96 22.73 9.04
CA SER A 267 8.51 23.37 10.28
C SER A 267 7.57 22.45 11.05
N PRO A 268 7.71 22.32 12.38
CA PRO A 268 6.73 21.64 13.23
C PRO A 268 5.38 22.38 13.32
N PHE A 269 5.19 23.46 12.56
CA PHE A 269 3.91 24.13 12.33
C PHE A 269 3.47 24.07 10.85
N GLY A 270 4.19 23.33 10.00
CA GLY A 270 3.82 23.10 8.60
C GLY A 270 2.50 22.33 8.45
N PRO A 271 1.81 22.44 7.29
CA PRO A 271 0.62 21.65 7.04
C PRO A 271 0.99 20.17 7.10
N VAL A 272 0.08 19.39 7.70
CA VAL A 272 0.21 17.95 7.71
C VAL A 272 0.12 17.44 6.27
N ALA A 273 1.00 16.50 5.92
CA ALA A 273 1.14 16.09 4.54
C ALA A 273 -0.10 15.47 3.94
N THR A 274 -0.81 14.66 4.73
CA THR A 274 -2.08 14.10 4.31
C THR A 274 -3.12 15.18 4.00
N ASP A 275 -3.16 16.29 4.73
CA ASP A 275 -4.07 17.41 4.41
C ASP A 275 -3.63 18.17 3.15
N HIS A 276 -2.32 18.44 3.02
CA HIS A 276 -1.76 19.15 1.86
C HIS A 276 -1.98 18.38 0.55
N PHE A 277 -1.78 17.06 0.58
CA PHE A 277 -1.92 16.18 -0.58
C PHE A 277 -3.34 15.61 -0.72
N LYS A 278 -4.29 16.01 0.13
CA LYS A 278 -5.67 15.48 0.15
C LYS A 278 -5.73 13.95 0.31
N LEU A 279 -4.88 13.41 1.15
CA LEU A 279 -4.79 11.99 1.54
C LEU A 279 -5.41 11.72 2.92
N SER A 280 -5.81 12.76 3.67
CA SER A 280 -6.48 12.56 4.97
C SER A 280 -7.87 11.95 4.79
N ILE A 281 -8.15 10.85 5.49
CA ILE A 281 -9.51 10.38 5.69
C ILE A 281 -10.23 11.39 6.57
N LYS A 282 -11.24 12.06 6.02
CA LYS A 282 -12.03 13.02 6.80
C LYS A 282 -13.02 12.28 7.69
N PRO A 283 -13.20 12.70 8.96
CA PRO A 283 -14.27 12.20 9.80
C PRO A 283 -15.63 12.52 9.16
N GLY A 284 -16.51 11.51 9.07
CA GLY A 284 -17.89 11.67 8.60
C GLY A 284 -18.24 10.86 7.35
N ARG A 285 -19.57 10.71 7.17
CA ARG A 285 -20.25 9.85 6.19
C ARG A 285 -20.30 10.37 4.76
N LYS A 286 -19.81 11.59 4.50
CA LYS A 286 -20.06 12.26 3.21
C LYS A 286 -18.89 12.08 2.27
N GLU A 287 -19.21 11.64 1.05
CA GLU A 287 -18.34 11.68 -0.13
C GLU A 287 -17.48 12.95 -0.13
N VAL A 288 -16.22 12.80 -0.56
CA VAL A 288 -15.38 13.94 -0.93
C VAL A 288 -15.47 14.09 -2.45
N PRO A 289 -16.26 15.04 -2.99
CA PRO A 289 -16.45 15.20 -4.43
C PRO A 289 -15.24 15.92 -5.04
N ASP A 290 -14.07 15.28 -4.98
CA ASP A 290 -12.80 15.84 -5.46
C ASP A 290 -12.11 15.01 -6.53
N TYR A 291 -12.78 13.97 -7.05
CA TYR A 291 -12.39 13.30 -8.28
C TYR A 291 -12.22 14.29 -9.44
N ASN A 292 -11.17 14.10 -10.23
CA ASN A 292 -10.86 14.90 -11.40
C ASN A 292 -10.47 14.00 -12.57
N GLU A 293 -11.38 13.85 -13.53
CA GLU A 293 -11.17 13.09 -14.77
C GLU A 293 -10.01 13.61 -15.63
N ASN A 294 -9.62 14.88 -15.47
CA ASN A 294 -8.51 15.49 -16.21
C ASN A 294 -7.16 15.27 -15.52
N LEU A 295 -7.13 14.59 -14.38
CA LEU A 295 -5.90 14.26 -13.67
C LEU A 295 -5.44 12.85 -14.03
N SER A 296 -4.28 12.74 -14.65
CA SER A 296 -3.69 11.43 -14.94
C SER A 296 -3.23 10.74 -13.66
N ALA A 297 -3.75 9.53 -13.42
CA ALA A 297 -3.28 8.62 -12.38
C ALA A 297 -2.02 7.84 -12.79
N THR A 298 -1.52 8.01 -14.02
CA THR A 298 -0.34 7.27 -14.50
C THR A 298 0.87 7.45 -13.59
N MET A 299 1.66 6.38 -13.48
CA MET A 299 2.88 6.39 -12.69
C MET A 299 3.92 7.30 -13.33
N SER A 300 4.47 8.22 -12.52
CA SER A 300 5.64 8.98 -12.92
C SER A 300 6.88 8.09 -12.89
N ASN A 301 7.75 8.23 -13.89
CA ASN A 301 8.95 7.40 -14.01
C ASN A 301 9.85 7.51 -12.76
N VAL A 302 9.99 8.72 -12.17
CA VAL A 302 10.76 8.93 -10.93
C VAL A 302 10.16 8.20 -9.73
N PHE A 303 8.84 8.05 -9.64
CA PHE A 303 8.21 7.31 -8.57
C PHE A 303 8.63 5.83 -8.64
N ALA A 304 8.44 5.20 -9.80
CA ALA A 304 8.68 3.77 -10.01
C ALA A 304 10.18 3.37 -9.99
N SER A 305 11.05 4.21 -10.55
CA SER A 305 12.46 3.84 -10.73
C SER A 305 13.41 4.35 -9.64
N ALA A 306 12.97 5.29 -8.79
CA ALA A 306 13.83 5.89 -7.76
C ALA A 306 13.12 6.19 -6.44
N ALA A 307 12.06 7.01 -6.43
CA ALA A 307 11.53 7.57 -5.18
C ALA A 307 10.84 6.53 -4.30
N TYR A 308 10.04 5.62 -4.86
CA TYR A 308 9.33 4.60 -4.09
C TYR A 308 10.20 3.38 -3.74
N ARG A 309 11.44 3.35 -4.24
CA ARG A 309 12.46 2.36 -3.85
C ARG A 309 13.07 2.60 -2.47
N LEU A 310 12.64 3.65 -1.76
CA LEU A 310 13.10 3.97 -0.40
C LEU A 310 12.98 2.78 0.57
N GLY A 311 12.03 1.87 0.33
CA GLY A 311 11.85 0.65 1.10
C GLY A 311 13.08 -0.27 1.10
N HIS A 312 13.98 -0.14 0.11
CA HIS A 312 15.21 -0.94 0.08
C HIS A 312 16.21 -0.59 1.19
N SER A 313 16.15 0.64 1.74
CA SER A 313 16.94 0.99 2.95
C SER A 313 16.32 0.39 4.23
N GLN A 314 15.04 0.03 4.18
CA GLN A 314 14.25 -0.46 5.30
C GLN A 314 14.39 -1.98 5.55
N ILE A 315 15.12 -2.69 4.68
CA ILE A 315 15.23 -4.15 4.68
C ILE A 315 16.29 -4.62 5.71
N PRO A 316 15.90 -5.44 6.71
CA PRO A 316 16.83 -6.09 7.64
C PRO A 316 17.54 -7.29 6.99
N SER A 317 18.62 -7.78 7.60
CA SER A 317 19.41 -8.90 7.07
C SER A 317 18.81 -10.28 7.36
N GLU A 318 17.80 -10.33 8.23
CA GLU A 318 17.09 -11.54 8.60
C GLU A 318 15.59 -11.28 8.67
N LEU A 319 14.79 -12.28 8.30
CA LEU A 319 13.35 -12.29 8.44
C LEU A 319 12.99 -13.02 9.74
N GLU A 320 12.16 -12.40 10.57
CA GLU A 320 11.68 -13.03 11.80
C GLU A 320 10.47 -13.93 11.55
N ILE A 321 10.44 -15.05 12.27
CA ILE A 321 9.30 -15.92 12.44
C ILE A 321 8.92 -15.88 13.92
N ARG A 322 7.63 -15.73 14.20
CA ARG A 322 7.11 -15.70 15.57
C ARG A 322 6.09 -16.82 15.80
N ASP A 323 6.18 -17.47 16.97
CA ASP A 323 5.15 -18.41 17.39
C ASP A 323 3.98 -17.68 18.11
N ASN A 324 2.76 -18.22 18.06
CA ASN A 324 1.63 -17.55 18.70
C ASN A 324 1.60 -17.71 20.24
N LYS A 325 2.13 -18.82 20.77
CA LYS A 325 1.97 -19.22 22.18
C LYS A 325 2.89 -18.45 23.13
N HIS A 326 4.16 -18.33 22.77
CA HIS A 326 5.22 -17.71 23.55
C HIS A 326 5.79 -16.47 22.86
N PHE A 327 5.42 -16.21 21.59
CA PHE A 327 5.95 -15.09 20.80
C PHE A 327 7.48 -15.11 20.67
N SER A 328 8.03 -16.32 20.72
CA SER A 328 9.45 -16.62 20.57
C SER A 328 9.89 -16.26 19.17
N ARG A 329 11.14 -15.84 19.07
CA ARG A 329 11.77 -15.40 17.83
C ARG A 329 12.59 -16.54 17.24
N THR A 330 12.32 -16.84 15.98
CA THR A 330 13.23 -17.55 15.08
C THR A 330 13.62 -16.58 13.97
N ALA A 331 14.86 -16.64 13.49
CA ALA A 331 15.32 -15.77 12.41
C ALA A 331 15.83 -16.58 11.22
N VAL A 332 15.54 -16.09 10.03
CA VAL A 332 15.95 -16.67 8.75
C VAL A 332 16.80 -15.64 8.01
N PRO A 333 18.07 -15.91 7.69
CA PRO A 333 18.88 -14.99 6.90
C PRO A 333 18.19 -14.67 5.56
N LEU A 334 18.07 -13.38 5.24
CA LEU A 334 17.31 -12.94 4.06
C LEU A 334 17.90 -13.48 2.76
N HIS A 335 19.22 -13.52 2.62
CA HIS A 335 19.90 -14.05 1.44
C HIS A 335 19.57 -15.53 1.15
N HIS A 336 19.18 -16.31 2.17
CA HIS A 336 18.69 -17.69 2.01
C HIS A 336 17.17 -17.80 1.83
N ALA A 337 16.44 -16.70 2.05
CA ALA A 337 14.99 -16.67 1.99
C ALA A 337 14.46 -16.33 0.60
N PHE A 338 15.24 -15.63 -0.24
CA PHE A 338 14.80 -15.25 -1.58
C PHE A 338 14.34 -16.46 -2.39
N PHE A 339 13.14 -16.35 -2.98
CA PHE A 339 12.46 -17.38 -3.77
C PHE A 339 12.32 -18.75 -3.10
N ASN A 340 12.49 -18.84 -1.77
CA ASN A 340 12.44 -20.08 -1.03
C ASN A 340 10.99 -20.46 -0.67
N ALA A 341 10.35 -21.26 -1.54
CA ALA A 341 8.97 -21.70 -1.34
C ALA A 341 8.81 -22.57 -0.08
N SER A 342 9.83 -23.33 0.30
CA SER A 342 9.74 -24.30 1.40
C SER A 342 9.57 -23.65 2.77
N ALA A 343 10.09 -22.44 2.96
CA ALA A 343 9.92 -21.69 4.20
C ALA A 343 8.43 -21.46 4.54
N MET A 344 7.59 -21.24 3.54
CA MET A 344 6.15 -21.01 3.72
C MET A 344 5.40 -22.24 4.23
N HIS A 345 5.92 -23.43 3.92
CA HIS A 345 5.31 -24.72 4.25
C HIS A 345 5.91 -25.36 5.51
N ASP A 346 6.84 -24.70 6.19
CA ASP A 346 7.47 -25.21 7.40
C ASP A 346 6.54 -25.09 8.62
N ALA A 347 5.60 -26.02 8.72
CA ALA A 347 4.64 -26.10 9.82
C ALA A 347 5.31 -26.26 11.20
N ALA A 348 6.55 -26.79 11.27
CA ALA A 348 7.26 -26.93 12.53
C ALA A 348 7.64 -25.56 13.12
N ASN A 349 7.88 -24.58 12.24
CA ASN A 349 8.19 -23.19 12.60
C ASN A 349 7.01 -22.24 12.37
N ASN A 350 5.76 -22.72 12.48
CA ASN A 350 4.55 -21.92 12.29
C ASN A 350 4.35 -21.37 10.85
N GLY A 351 5.19 -21.77 9.88
CA GLY A 351 5.08 -21.47 8.44
C GLY A 351 4.67 -20.03 8.12
N MET A 352 3.72 -19.88 7.20
CA MET A 352 3.12 -18.60 6.81
C MET A 352 2.63 -17.75 8.00
N ASN A 353 1.91 -18.35 8.96
CA ASN A 353 1.46 -17.65 10.17
C ASN A 353 2.64 -17.03 10.93
N GLY A 354 3.75 -17.76 11.02
CA GLY A 354 4.95 -17.31 11.69
C GLY A 354 5.61 -16.10 11.02
N PHE A 355 5.64 -16.06 9.68
CA PHE A 355 6.11 -14.90 8.93
C PHE A 355 5.21 -13.68 9.07
N VAL A 356 3.88 -13.84 9.05
CA VAL A 356 2.96 -12.71 9.28
C VAL A 356 3.11 -12.16 10.71
N LEU A 357 3.26 -13.04 11.70
CA LEU A 357 3.55 -12.61 13.07
C LEU A 357 4.94 -11.98 13.22
N GLY A 358 5.91 -12.41 12.42
CA GLY A 358 7.20 -11.75 12.25
C GLY A 358 7.07 -10.34 11.71
N ASN A 359 6.30 -10.16 10.62
CA ASN A 359 6.06 -8.86 9.99
C ASN A 359 5.54 -7.82 10.97
N ILE A 360 4.63 -8.19 11.87
CA ILE A 360 4.05 -7.25 12.83
C ILE A 360 4.93 -7.04 14.08
N ALA A 361 5.95 -7.87 14.31
CA ALA A 361 6.77 -7.85 15.52
C ALA A 361 8.18 -7.30 15.30
N GLN A 362 8.79 -7.66 14.17
CA GLN A 362 10.13 -7.25 13.79
C GLN A 362 10.15 -5.76 13.51
N LYS A 363 11.20 -5.08 13.96
CA LYS A 363 11.41 -3.67 13.60
C LYS A 363 11.95 -3.57 12.18
N VAL A 364 11.44 -2.58 11.45
CA VAL A 364 11.98 -2.19 10.15
C VAL A 364 13.25 -1.34 10.32
N ASN A 365 14.15 -1.34 9.33
CA ASN A 365 15.26 -0.38 9.30
C ASN A 365 14.75 1.04 8.97
N LYS A 366 15.55 2.05 9.29
CA LYS A 366 15.28 3.45 8.88
C LYS A 366 15.45 3.63 7.38
N VAL A 367 14.96 4.76 6.87
CA VAL A 367 15.31 5.26 5.55
C VAL A 367 16.53 6.16 5.69
N ASP A 368 17.71 5.65 5.36
CA ASP A 368 18.98 6.37 5.40
C ASP A 368 20.00 5.72 4.43
N ARG A 369 21.29 5.98 4.62
CA ARG A 369 22.37 5.34 3.84
C ARG A 369 22.64 3.90 4.26
N HIS A 370 22.17 3.45 5.42
CA HIS A 370 22.49 2.13 5.92
C HIS A 370 21.66 1.07 5.20
N VAL A 371 22.36 0.02 4.77
CA VAL A 371 21.79 -1.16 4.12
C VAL A 371 22.41 -2.41 4.75
N THR A 372 21.89 -3.58 4.41
CA THR A 372 22.43 -4.85 4.93
C THR A 372 23.23 -5.58 3.87
N SER A 373 24.17 -6.43 4.30
CA SER A 373 24.91 -7.29 3.38
C SER A 373 24.00 -8.18 2.52
N ALA A 374 22.84 -8.59 3.07
CA ALA A 374 21.84 -9.40 2.38
C ALA A 374 21.33 -8.80 1.05
N ILE A 375 21.35 -7.47 0.93
CA ILE A 375 20.95 -6.77 -0.31
C ILE A 375 22.10 -6.01 -0.97
N GLN A 376 23.23 -5.83 -0.28
CA GLN A 376 24.46 -5.25 -0.83
C GLN A 376 25.54 -6.33 -0.94
N GLY A 377 25.44 -7.16 -1.98
CA GLY A 377 26.43 -8.20 -2.26
C GLY A 377 25.92 -9.63 -2.17
N HIS A 378 24.72 -9.84 -1.63
CA HIS A 378 24.10 -11.16 -1.45
C HIS A 378 22.64 -11.20 -1.94
N LEU A 379 22.21 -10.22 -2.74
CA LEU A 379 20.86 -10.21 -3.33
C LEU A 379 20.74 -11.38 -4.31
N PHE A 380 19.74 -12.25 -4.10
CA PHE A 380 19.50 -13.44 -4.92
C PHE A 380 20.73 -14.35 -5.04
N GLU A 381 21.59 -14.37 -4.03
CA GLU A 381 22.80 -15.22 -3.96
C GLU A 381 22.46 -16.69 -4.16
N GLU A 382 23.15 -17.35 -5.08
CA GLU A 382 23.15 -18.81 -5.20
C GLU A 382 24.19 -19.40 -4.22
N GLU A 383 23.85 -20.51 -3.54
CA GLU A 383 24.69 -21.09 -2.47
C GLU A 383 26.09 -21.48 -2.96
N GLU A 384 26.25 -21.80 -4.25
CA GLU A 384 27.52 -22.22 -4.84
C GLU A 384 28.52 -21.07 -5.03
N ASP A 385 28.02 -19.85 -5.25
CA ASP A 385 28.84 -18.69 -5.61
C ASP A 385 29.37 -17.95 -4.37
N GLY A 386 28.62 -17.96 -3.27
CA GLY A 386 28.99 -17.25 -2.03
C GLY A 386 28.94 -15.71 -2.15
N PHE A 387 28.25 -15.21 -3.18
CA PHE A 387 27.89 -13.81 -3.39
C PHE A 387 26.67 -13.72 -4.34
N GLY A 388 25.97 -12.59 -4.31
CA GLY A 388 24.86 -12.26 -5.21
C GLY A 388 25.00 -10.86 -5.77
N LEU A 389 23.89 -10.25 -6.16
CA LEU A 389 23.81 -8.90 -6.71
C LEU A 389 23.85 -7.82 -5.61
N ASP A 390 23.95 -6.56 -6.05
CA ASP A 390 23.87 -5.37 -5.19
C ASP A 390 22.65 -4.52 -5.57
N LEU A 391 21.60 -4.59 -4.74
CA LEU A 391 20.33 -3.89 -4.93
C LEU A 391 20.52 -2.37 -4.99
N LEU A 392 21.44 -1.83 -4.19
CA LEU A 392 21.67 -0.40 -4.11
C LEU A 392 22.35 0.11 -5.40
N ALA A 393 23.36 -0.63 -5.89
CA ALA A 393 23.98 -0.38 -7.18
C ALA A 393 22.97 -0.51 -8.33
N MET A 394 22.07 -1.50 -8.27
CA MET A 394 20.99 -1.67 -9.24
C MET A 394 20.00 -0.50 -9.24
N ASN A 395 19.62 0.04 -8.08
CA ASN A 395 18.74 1.21 -8.00
C ASN A 395 19.37 2.44 -8.68
N ILE A 396 20.66 2.68 -8.42
CA ILE A 396 21.42 3.76 -9.06
C ILE A 396 21.48 3.56 -10.58
N GLN A 397 21.87 2.36 -11.02
CA GLN A 397 22.01 2.07 -12.44
C GLN A 397 20.67 2.08 -13.18
N ARG A 398 19.59 1.60 -12.55
CA ARG A 398 18.23 1.65 -13.09
C ARG A 398 17.73 3.09 -13.21
N GLY A 399 17.99 3.96 -12.23
CA GLY A 399 17.69 5.39 -12.34
C GLY A 399 18.40 6.06 -13.52
N ARG A 400 19.69 5.74 -13.73
CA ARG A 400 20.46 6.22 -14.89
C ARG A 400 19.90 5.67 -16.21
N GLU A 401 19.49 4.41 -16.23
CA GLU A 401 18.90 3.74 -17.40
C GLU A 401 17.54 4.32 -17.80
N HIS A 402 16.73 4.68 -16.81
CA HIS A 402 15.44 5.34 -16.97
C HIS A 402 15.55 6.84 -17.30
N GLY A 403 16.77 7.38 -17.39
CA GLY A 403 17.01 8.80 -17.66
C GLY A 403 16.52 9.73 -16.55
N ILE A 404 16.49 9.26 -15.30
CA ILE A 404 16.00 10.04 -14.17
C ILE A 404 16.93 11.22 -13.90
N PRO A 405 16.41 12.46 -13.85
CA PRO A 405 17.16 13.64 -13.43
C PRO A 405 17.82 13.45 -12.06
N SER A 406 18.89 14.21 -11.80
CA SER A 406 19.62 14.14 -10.53
C SER A 406 18.76 14.55 -9.34
N TYR A 407 19.22 14.19 -8.14
CA TYR A 407 18.59 14.59 -6.88
C TYR A 407 18.36 16.12 -6.82
N VAL A 408 19.35 16.90 -7.25
CA VAL A 408 19.31 18.36 -7.17
C VAL A 408 18.16 18.94 -8.00
N GLU A 409 17.91 18.41 -9.20
CA GLU A 409 16.81 18.87 -10.06
C GLU A 409 15.45 18.67 -9.36
N TYR A 410 15.22 17.48 -8.78
CA TYR A 410 13.98 17.20 -8.04
C TYR A 410 13.85 18.01 -6.75
N ARG A 411 14.95 18.21 -6.03
CA ARG A 411 14.96 19.02 -4.81
C ARG A 411 14.59 20.47 -5.14
N GLU A 412 15.17 21.05 -6.19
CA GLU A 412 14.85 22.42 -6.63
C GLU A 412 13.38 22.53 -7.09
N MET A 413 12.87 21.53 -7.82
CA MET A 413 11.45 21.45 -8.21
C MET A 413 10.53 21.42 -6.99
N CYS A 414 10.86 20.63 -5.98
CA CYS A 414 10.06 20.49 -4.75
C CYS A 414 10.26 21.62 -3.73
N THR A 415 11.29 22.47 -3.92
CA THR A 415 11.60 23.60 -3.04
C THR A 415 11.87 24.90 -3.81
N PRO A 416 10.96 25.37 -4.69
CA PRO A 416 11.23 26.45 -5.63
C PRO A 416 11.49 27.82 -4.98
N LYS A 417 11.21 27.95 -3.68
CA LYS A 417 11.48 29.16 -2.88
C LYS A 417 12.85 29.14 -2.19
N ARG A 418 13.57 28.02 -2.22
CA ARG A 418 14.92 27.90 -1.64
C ARG A 418 15.97 28.32 -2.68
N PRO A 419 17.16 28.75 -2.25
CA PRO A 419 18.28 28.96 -3.17
C PRO A 419 18.57 27.70 -4.00
N LYS A 420 19.01 27.92 -5.24
CA LYS A 420 19.52 26.86 -6.11
C LYS A 420 20.80 26.27 -5.53
N ILE A 421 21.07 25.01 -5.86
CA ILE A 421 22.27 24.30 -5.47
C ILE A 421 23.29 24.44 -6.59
N GLU A 422 24.35 25.21 -6.36
CA GLU A 422 25.42 25.44 -7.34
C GLU A 422 26.77 24.91 -6.84
N SER A 423 26.89 24.62 -5.54
CA SER A 423 28.11 24.12 -4.90
C SER A 423 27.82 23.09 -3.81
N TRP A 424 28.83 22.29 -3.44
CA TRP A 424 28.73 21.34 -2.31
C TRP A 424 28.34 22.04 -1.00
N ASP A 425 28.80 23.28 -0.78
CA ASP A 425 28.45 24.08 0.40
C ASP A 425 26.94 24.34 0.53
N ASP A 426 26.20 24.41 -0.58
CA ASP A 426 24.75 24.61 -0.58
C ASP A 426 23.97 23.40 -0.05
N LEU A 427 24.61 22.23 0.01
CA LEU A 427 24.05 20.99 0.56
C LEU A 427 24.38 20.79 2.05
N LYS A 428 25.14 21.69 2.69
CA LYS A 428 25.45 21.60 4.13
C LYS A 428 24.16 21.59 4.95
N GLY A 429 24.03 20.56 5.79
CA GLY A 429 22.87 20.35 6.64
C GLY A 429 21.60 19.86 5.93
N VAL A 430 21.68 19.50 4.64
CA VAL A 430 20.56 18.88 3.89
C VAL A 430 20.43 17.39 4.20
N PHE A 431 21.55 16.68 4.35
CA PHE A 431 21.58 15.22 4.57
C PHE A 431 21.63 14.82 6.05
N LEU A 432 21.14 13.63 6.38
CA LEU A 432 21.10 13.07 7.74
C LEU A 432 22.48 12.99 8.39
N ASP A 433 23.45 12.49 7.63
CA ASP A 433 24.85 12.34 8.02
C ASP A 433 25.68 13.49 7.45
N ASP A 434 26.34 14.24 8.32
CA ASP A 434 27.19 15.36 7.91
C ASP A 434 28.46 14.89 7.18
N GLY A 435 28.90 13.64 7.37
CA GLY A 435 30.04 13.04 6.68
C GLY A 435 29.76 12.58 5.24
N LEU A 436 28.48 12.41 4.87
CA LEU A 436 28.08 11.97 3.53
C LEU A 436 28.51 12.98 2.44
N LEU A 437 28.52 14.27 2.76
CA LEU A 437 28.82 15.31 1.77
C LEU A 437 30.24 15.18 1.20
N ASP A 438 31.21 14.89 2.06
CA ASP A 438 32.61 14.70 1.68
C ASP A 438 32.78 13.45 0.79
N GLU A 439 32.07 12.36 1.11
CA GLU A 439 32.10 11.13 0.32
C GLU A 439 31.48 11.32 -1.06
N LEU A 440 30.36 12.05 -1.15
CA LEU A 440 29.73 12.41 -2.43
C LEU A 440 30.64 13.33 -3.25
N GLN A 441 31.28 14.31 -2.62
CA GLN A 441 32.22 15.20 -3.31
C GLN A 441 33.42 14.42 -3.87
N GLU A 442 33.94 13.44 -3.14
CA GLU A 442 35.02 12.58 -3.65
C GLU A 442 34.57 11.69 -4.82
N LEU A 443 33.32 11.18 -4.80
CA LEU A 443 32.77 10.31 -5.85
C LEU A 443 32.40 11.06 -7.13
N TYR A 444 31.67 12.17 -7.01
CA TYR A 444 31.14 12.90 -8.15
C TYR A 444 32.10 14.02 -8.62
N GLY A 445 33.11 14.35 -7.82
CA GLY A 445 34.12 15.36 -8.10
C GLY A 445 33.69 16.77 -7.68
N GLU A 446 34.66 17.70 -7.69
CA GLU A 446 34.48 19.10 -7.25
C GLU A 446 33.32 19.82 -7.96
N ASP A 447 33.14 19.59 -9.26
CA ASP A 447 32.08 20.21 -10.07
C ASP A 447 30.80 19.33 -10.18
N GLY A 448 30.78 18.19 -9.46
CA GLY A 448 29.77 17.14 -9.61
C GLY A 448 28.52 17.26 -8.74
N VAL A 449 28.32 18.36 -8.02
CA VAL A 449 27.21 18.50 -7.05
C VAL A 449 25.83 18.28 -7.67
N ARG A 450 25.65 18.63 -8.94
CA ARG A 450 24.37 18.46 -9.67
C ARG A 450 24.21 17.08 -10.32
N GLU A 451 25.17 16.18 -10.15
CA GLU A 451 25.20 14.85 -10.77
C GLU A 451 24.82 13.73 -9.77
N ILE A 452 24.50 14.08 -8.52
CA ILE A 452 24.09 13.13 -7.47
C ILE A 452 22.88 12.32 -7.93
N ASP A 453 23.01 11.00 -7.96
CA ASP A 453 21.94 10.09 -8.37
C ASP A 453 20.70 10.28 -7.47
N ALA A 454 19.52 10.31 -8.08
CA ALA A 454 18.26 10.63 -7.40
C ALA A 454 18.02 9.77 -6.16
N PHE A 455 18.17 8.45 -6.29
CA PHE A 455 17.99 7.49 -5.19
C PHE A 455 18.88 7.82 -3.99
N ILE A 456 20.16 8.13 -4.22
CA ILE A 456 21.13 8.44 -3.17
C ILE A 456 20.73 9.71 -2.41
N GLY A 457 20.37 10.79 -3.13
CA GLY A 457 19.96 12.01 -2.47
C GLY A 457 18.62 11.87 -1.74
N PHE A 458 17.70 11.09 -2.29
CA PHE A 458 16.37 10.86 -1.72
C PHE A 458 16.41 10.16 -0.36
N THR A 459 17.14 9.05 -0.23
CA THR A 459 17.17 8.27 1.02
C THR A 459 17.97 8.95 2.11
N ASN A 460 18.85 9.90 1.76
CA ASN A 460 19.76 10.54 2.70
C ASN A 460 19.34 11.92 3.19
N GLU A 461 18.28 12.51 2.64
CA GLU A 461 17.81 13.82 3.06
C GLU A 461 17.30 13.78 4.52
N LYS A 462 17.60 14.83 5.32
CA LYS A 462 17.11 14.94 6.69
C LYS A 462 15.59 14.78 6.72
N HIS A 463 15.13 13.87 7.58
CA HIS A 463 13.71 13.57 7.70
C HIS A 463 12.92 14.81 8.10
N MET A 464 11.76 14.97 7.48
CA MET A 464 10.83 16.03 7.85
C MET A 464 10.34 15.84 9.28
N PRO A 465 9.92 16.91 9.96
CA PRO A 465 9.41 16.81 11.31
C PRO A 465 8.28 15.77 11.48
N GLY A 466 8.54 14.66 12.19
CA GLY A 466 7.61 13.55 12.42
C GLY A 466 7.55 12.54 11.27
N GLY A 467 8.12 12.86 10.12
CA GLY A 467 8.25 11.93 9.00
C GLY A 467 9.43 10.98 9.17
N ARG A 468 9.53 10.05 8.23
CA ARG A 468 10.65 9.11 8.09
C ARG A 468 11.44 9.32 6.81
N ILE A 469 11.13 10.38 6.08
CA ILE A 469 11.73 10.73 4.80
C ILE A 469 11.90 12.25 4.71
N GLY A 470 12.83 12.68 3.85
CA GLY A 470 13.08 14.09 3.58
C GLY A 470 11.99 14.78 2.74
N HIS A 471 12.14 16.09 2.55
CA HIS A 471 11.15 16.93 1.86
C HIS A 471 10.97 16.53 0.40
N THR A 472 12.07 16.23 -0.29
CA THR A 472 12.01 15.87 -1.71
C THR A 472 11.20 14.60 -1.95
N LEU A 473 11.47 13.53 -1.17
CA LEU A 473 10.65 12.31 -1.23
C LEU A 473 9.19 12.59 -0.85
N GLY A 474 8.94 13.32 0.24
CA GLY A 474 7.58 13.66 0.65
C GLY A 474 6.77 14.39 -0.42
N CYS A 475 7.43 15.29 -1.17
CA CYS A 475 6.86 15.98 -2.32
C CYS A 475 6.50 15.02 -3.48
N LEU A 476 7.44 14.16 -3.89
CA LEU A 476 7.24 13.24 -5.01
C LEU A 476 6.19 12.17 -4.72
N LEU A 477 6.27 11.55 -3.54
CA LEU A 477 5.31 10.53 -3.11
C LEU A 477 3.92 11.15 -2.90
N GLY A 478 3.86 12.29 -2.20
CA GLY A 478 2.60 12.99 -1.94
C GLY A 478 1.88 13.40 -3.23
N ASP A 479 2.62 13.85 -4.25
CA ASP A 479 2.05 14.15 -5.57
C ASP A 479 1.53 12.89 -6.28
N GLN A 480 2.29 11.79 -6.31
CA GLN A 480 1.84 10.56 -6.97
C GLN A 480 0.61 9.96 -6.29
N PHE A 481 0.59 9.85 -4.95
CA PHE A 481 -0.56 9.35 -4.21
C PHE A 481 -1.79 10.24 -4.35
N LYS A 482 -1.59 11.56 -4.45
CA LYS A 482 -2.68 12.48 -4.74
C LYS A 482 -3.27 12.23 -6.14
N ARG A 483 -2.42 11.99 -7.15
CA ARG A 483 -2.85 11.66 -8.51
C ARG A 483 -3.60 10.33 -8.56
N LEU A 484 -3.10 9.31 -7.85
CA LEU A 484 -3.77 8.02 -7.68
C LEU A 484 -5.18 8.17 -7.08
N ARG A 485 -5.32 8.89 -5.97
CA ARG A 485 -6.62 9.10 -5.31
C ARG A 485 -7.59 9.94 -6.15
N LEU A 486 -7.15 11.12 -6.60
CA LEU A 486 -8.04 12.08 -7.25
C LEU A 486 -8.32 11.73 -8.71
N GLY A 487 -7.43 10.99 -9.36
CA GLY A 487 -7.58 10.54 -10.75
C GLY A 487 -8.29 9.19 -10.89
N ASP A 488 -8.52 8.47 -9.79
CA ASP A 488 -9.24 7.20 -9.81
C ASP A 488 -10.76 7.39 -9.79
N ARG A 489 -11.41 6.92 -10.86
CA ARG A 489 -12.87 6.96 -10.98
C ARG A 489 -13.55 6.00 -10.00
N PHE A 490 -12.86 4.97 -9.53
CA PHE A 490 -13.36 3.93 -8.63
C PHE A 490 -12.87 4.09 -7.19
N TRP A 491 -12.26 5.23 -6.84
CA TRP A 491 -11.82 5.49 -5.46
C TRP A 491 -12.95 5.24 -4.46
N TYR A 492 -12.68 4.45 -3.43
CA TYR A 492 -13.72 3.85 -2.58
C TYR A 492 -14.59 4.86 -1.82
N GLU A 493 -14.11 6.08 -1.57
CA GLU A 493 -14.89 7.13 -0.87
C GLU A 493 -15.90 7.86 -1.78
N ARG A 494 -15.99 7.47 -3.06
CA ARG A 494 -17.04 7.95 -3.95
C ARG A 494 -18.39 7.33 -3.61
N ASN A 495 -19.46 8.01 -4.04
CA ASN A 495 -20.80 7.44 -3.94
C ASN A 495 -20.96 6.23 -4.89
N ALA A 496 -21.85 5.31 -4.51
CA ALA A 496 -22.31 4.24 -5.37
C ALA A 496 -22.94 4.80 -6.67
N PRO A 497 -22.81 4.13 -7.83
CA PRO A 497 -22.30 2.76 -8.00
C PRO A 497 -20.76 2.65 -8.11
N GLU A 498 -20.03 3.73 -8.40
CA GLU A 498 -18.58 3.68 -8.56
C GLU A 498 -17.87 3.33 -7.25
N GLY A 499 -18.23 3.98 -6.14
CA GLY A 499 -17.76 3.66 -4.79
C GLY A 499 -18.82 2.93 -3.98
N PHE A 500 -19.03 3.32 -2.73
CA PHE A 500 -19.90 2.60 -1.79
C PHE A 500 -21.07 3.46 -1.32
N THR A 501 -22.12 2.83 -0.77
CA THR A 501 -23.16 3.55 -0.03
C THR A 501 -22.60 4.05 1.31
N ASP A 502 -23.25 5.03 1.94
CA ASP A 502 -22.82 5.56 3.25
C ASP A 502 -22.68 4.45 4.31
N SER A 503 -23.62 3.49 4.32
CA SER A 503 -23.59 2.37 5.28
C SER A 503 -22.48 1.36 5.00
N GLN A 504 -22.18 1.10 3.73
CA GLN A 504 -21.04 0.28 3.32
C GLN A 504 -19.71 0.98 3.66
N LEU A 505 -19.62 2.29 3.43
CA LEU A 505 -18.44 3.09 3.73
C LEU A 505 -18.17 3.15 5.25
N ASP A 506 -19.22 3.26 6.08
CA ASP A 506 -19.09 3.18 7.54
C ASP A 506 -18.53 1.82 7.99
N ALA A 507 -19.04 0.72 7.43
CA ALA A 507 -18.55 -0.62 7.73
C ALA A 507 -17.06 -0.80 7.33
N ILE A 508 -16.69 -0.29 6.15
CA ILE A 508 -15.29 -0.27 5.68
C ILE A 508 -14.43 0.60 6.59
N LYS A 509 -14.89 1.79 6.98
CA LYS A 509 -14.11 2.72 7.80
C LYS A 509 -13.85 2.16 9.20
N GLY A 510 -14.76 1.37 9.75
CA GLY A 510 -14.64 0.69 11.04
C GLY A 510 -13.71 -0.54 11.09
N THR A 511 -13.27 -1.05 9.93
CA THR A 511 -12.34 -2.19 9.88
C THR A 511 -10.87 -1.77 10.01
N SER A 512 -9.98 -2.74 10.16
CA SER A 512 -8.54 -2.52 10.33
C SER A 512 -7.69 -3.62 9.68
N LEU A 513 -6.42 -3.32 9.43
CA LEU A 513 -5.46 -4.33 8.94
C LEU A 513 -5.29 -5.48 9.94
N SER A 514 -5.35 -5.21 11.24
CA SER A 514 -5.33 -6.24 12.28
C SER A 514 -6.53 -7.18 12.16
N ARG A 515 -7.74 -6.65 11.87
CA ARG A 515 -8.90 -7.51 11.58
C ARG A 515 -8.66 -8.43 10.37
N VAL A 516 -8.13 -7.90 9.28
CA VAL A 516 -7.77 -8.69 8.09
C VAL A 516 -6.82 -9.83 8.45
N LEU A 517 -5.78 -9.57 9.25
CA LEU A 517 -4.86 -10.62 9.71
C LEU A 517 -5.56 -11.65 10.59
N CYS A 518 -6.38 -11.21 11.55
CA CYS A 518 -7.12 -12.11 12.42
C CYS A 518 -8.08 -13.04 11.66
N ASP A 519 -8.70 -12.59 10.57
CA ASP A 519 -9.65 -13.40 9.80
C ASP A 519 -8.97 -14.37 8.82
N THR A 520 -7.69 -14.18 8.53
CA THR A 520 -6.98 -14.92 7.47
C THR A 520 -5.88 -15.85 7.99
N LEU A 521 -5.42 -15.64 9.22
CA LEU A 521 -4.43 -16.49 9.88
C LEU A 521 -5.06 -17.69 10.61
N ASP A 522 -4.33 -18.79 10.64
CA ASP A 522 -4.81 -20.03 11.24
C ASP A 522 -4.89 -19.92 12.76
N GLY A 523 -5.88 -20.59 13.35
CA GLY A 523 -6.04 -20.62 14.81
C GLY A 523 -6.38 -19.25 15.41
N SER A 524 -7.05 -18.40 14.63
CA SER A 524 -7.49 -17.05 14.99
C SER A 524 -8.16 -16.94 16.37
N GLU A 525 -8.92 -17.97 16.77
CA GLU A 525 -9.56 -18.12 18.10
C GLU A 525 -8.59 -17.91 19.27
N ASN A 526 -7.33 -18.30 19.11
CA ASN A 526 -6.28 -18.21 20.12
C ASN A 526 -5.17 -17.22 19.73
N LEU A 527 -5.36 -16.47 18.63
CA LEU A 527 -4.38 -15.53 18.13
C LEU A 527 -4.51 -14.20 18.87
N SER A 528 -3.37 -13.60 19.22
CA SER A 528 -3.33 -12.23 19.73
C SER A 528 -2.42 -11.36 18.86
N ILE A 529 -2.86 -10.16 18.51
CA ILE A 529 -2.09 -9.20 17.73
C ILE A 529 -2.36 -7.78 18.23
N GLN A 530 -1.48 -6.84 17.91
CA GLN A 530 -1.71 -5.44 18.25
C GLN A 530 -2.75 -4.79 17.32
N PRO A 531 -3.58 -3.85 17.81
CA PRO A 531 -4.60 -3.18 17.00
C PRO A 531 -4.03 -2.44 15.77
N TYR A 532 -2.84 -1.85 15.88
CA TYR A 532 -2.16 -1.18 14.76
C TYR A 532 -0.88 -1.92 14.34
N PRO A 533 -0.97 -2.80 13.34
CA PRO A 533 0.11 -3.75 13.02
C PRO A 533 1.28 -3.14 12.25
N LEU A 534 1.18 -1.88 11.77
CA LEU A 534 2.33 -1.14 11.18
C LEU A 534 3.28 -0.59 12.24
N TYR A 535 2.86 -0.61 13.50
CA TYR A 535 3.71 -0.34 14.65
C TYR A 535 4.01 -1.66 15.35
N THR A 536 5.25 -1.81 15.80
CA THR A 536 5.64 -2.90 16.70
C THR A 536 4.81 -2.84 17.99
N PRO A 537 4.50 -4.01 18.60
CA PRO A 537 3.65 -4.06 19.77
C PRO A 537 4.34 -3.39 20.98
N THR A 538 3.58 -2.63 21.76
CA THR A 538 4.09 -2.01 22.99
C THR A 538 4.15 -3.03 24.13
N CYS A 539 5.17 -2.91 24.98
CA CYS A 539 5.27 -3.73 26.21
C CYS A 539 4.32 -3.27 27.32
N ASP A 540 3.88 -2.00 27.30
CA ASP A 540 2.93 -1.48 28.28
C ASP A 540 1.53 -2.00 27.98
N THR A 541 0.92 -2.67 28.95
CA THR A 541 -0.45 -3.21 28.87
C THR A 541 -1.48 -2.30 29.53
N LYS A 542 -1.09 -1.10 29.96
CA LYS A 542 -2.04 -0.11 30.47
C LYS A 542 -3.10 0.16 29.42
N LYS A 543 -4.35 -0.13 29.80
CA LYS A 543 -5.52 0.33 29.08
C LYS A 543 -5.80 1.79 29.45
N PHE A 544 -5.95 2.67 28.47
CA PHE A 544 -6.42 4.02 28.73
C PHE A 544 -7.94 3.96 28.97
N LYS A 545 -8.47 4.88 29.79
CA LYS A 545 -9.88 4.83 30.24
C LYS A 545 -10.91 4.90 29.10
N ASN A 546 -10.46 5.20 27.88
CA ASN A 546 -11.23 5.32 26.65
C ASN A 546 -10.46 4.67 25.46
N ASP A 547 -9.88 3.48 25.63
CA ASP A 547 -9.29 2.78 24.47
C ASP A 547 -10.39 2.53 23.43
N ILE A 548 -10.25 3.20 22.28
CA ILE A 548 -11.12 3.09 21.11
C ILE A 548 -10.40 2.27 20.05
N PRO A 549 -11.12 1.53 19.18
CA PRO A 549 -10.50 0.80 18.09
C PRO A 549 -9.56 1.66 17.26
N TRP A 550 -8.47 1.07 16.74
CA TRP A 550 -7.50 1.79 15.90
C TRP A 550 -8.17 2.56 14.75
N ALA A 551 -9.17 1.94 14.11
CA ALA A 551 -9.94 2.55 13.04
C ALA A 551 -10.54 3.91 13.45
N GLN A 552 -11.13 3.99 14.65
CA GLN A 552 -11.66 5.23 15.20
C GLN A 552 -10.56 6.17 15.67
N PHE A 553 -9.55 5.65 16.38
CA PHE A 553 -8.42 6.46 16.86
C PHE A 553 -7.73 7.19 15.73
N SER A 554 -7.45 6.51 14.62
CA SER A 554 -6.77 7.07 13.44
C SER A 554 -7.55 8.20 12.76
N MET A 555 -8.88 8.26 12.93
CA MET A 555 -9.71 9.35 12.42
C MET A 555 -9.69 10.59 13.34
N GLU A 556 -9.57 10.39 14.67
CA GLU A 556 -9.56 11.46 15.67
C GLU A 556 -8.15 12.02 15.93
N ASN A 557 -7.15 11.15 15.90
CA ASN A 557 -5.74 11.42 16.23
C ASN A 557 -4.84 10.86 15.12
N PRO A 558 -4.87 11.46 13.91
CA PRO A 558 -4.21 10.88 12.74
C PRO A 558 -2.68 10.86 12.79
N TYR A 559 -2.04 11.48 13.80
CA TYR A 559 -0.60 11.74 13.78
C TYR A 559 0.12 11.35 15.08
N PRO A 560 1.25 10.63 14.99
CA PRO A 560 2.09 10.31 16.14
C PRO A 560 2.78 11.57 16.71
N GLU A 561 3.27 11.47 17.95
CA GLU A 561 4.05 12.53 18.61
C GLU A 561 5.32 12.83 17.79
N PHE A 562 5.62 14.12 17.67
CA PHE A 562 6.60 14.64 16.73
C PHE A 562 8.04 14.12 16.96
N LYS A 563 8.48 13.97 18.21
CA LYS A 563 9.86 13.60 18.54
C LYS A 563 10.03 12.09 18.73
N THR A 564 9.07 11.44 19.38
CA THR A 564 9.15 10.04 19.76
C THR A 564 8.51 9.12 18.72
N LEU A 565 7.73 9.69 17.80
CA LEU A 565 6.88 8.95 16.85
C LEU A 565 5.88 8.03 17.54
N THR A 566 5.65 8.18 18.85
CA THR A 566 4.69 7.35 19.59
C THR A 566 3.26 7.86 19.43
N LEU A 567 2.28 6.98 19.54
CA LEU A 567 0.86 7.36 19.53
C LEU A 567 0.41 7.74 20.95
N PRO A 568 0.23 9.04 21.27
CA PRO A 568 -0.16 9.44 22.62
C PRO A 568 -1.57 8.94 22.93
N ASN A 569 -1.77 8.41 24.14
CA ASN A 569 -3.06 7.89 24.62
C ASN A 569 -3.64 6.72 23.80
N PHE A 570 -2.79 5.95 23.12
CA PHE A 570 -3.18 4.74 22.43
C PHE A 570 -2.32 3.56 22.89
N SER A 571 -2.97 2.44 23.21
CA SER A 571 -2.29 1.23 23.66
C SER A 571 -2.15 0.24 22.51
N ASN A 572 -0.94 0.08 21.97
CA ASN A 572 -0.68 -0.85 20.87
C ASN A 572 -0.15 -2.21 21.36
N HIS A 573 -0.61 -2.69 22.51
CA HIS A 573 -0.25 -4.00 23.02
C HIS A 573 -1.06 -5.09 22.30
N ARG A 574 -0.58 -6.34 22.34
CA ARG A 574 -1.30 -7.47 21.72
C ARG A 574 -2.58 -7.77 22.50
N VAL A 575 -3.70 -7.87 21.78
CA VAL A 575 -5.01 -8.27 22.30
C VAL A 575 -5.53 -9.49 21.53
N PRO A 576 -6.41 -10.33 22.13
CA PRO A 576 -7.01 -11.45 21.42
C PRO A 576 -7.81 -11.00 20.19
N CYS A 577 -7.74 -11.75 19.09
CA CYS A 577 -8.52 -11.49 17.88
C CYS A 577 -10.05 -11.56 18.09
N SER A 578 -10.49 -12.15 19.21
CA SER A 578 -11.89 -12.19 19.65
C SER A 578 -12.33 -10.92 20.40
N ASP A 579 -11.42 -10.02 20.76
CA ASP A 579 -11.75 -8.74 21.40
C ASP A 579 -12.24 -7.73 20.34
N GLU A 580 -13.53 -7.82 20.01
CA GLU A 580 -14.18 -6.94 19.02
C GLU A 580 -14.26 -5.47 19.48
N SER A 581 -13.96 -5.17 20.75
CA SER A 581 -13.87 -3.78 21.24
C SER A 581 -12.58 -3.08 20.81
N GLU A 582 -11.54 -3.84 20.47
CA GLU A 582 -10.23 -3.34 20.03
C GLU A 582 -9.98 -3.66 18.55
N ILE A 583 -10.43 -4.83 18.09
CA ILE A 583 -10.31 -5.33 16.70
C ILE A 583 -11.71 -5.72 16.16
N PRO A 584 -12.56 -4.73 15.81
CA PRO A 584 -13.93 -4.97 15.35
C PRO A 584 -14.01 -5.82 14.07
N LYS A 585 -15.08 -6.61 13.94
CA LYS A 585 -15.38 -7.35 12.71
C LYS A 585 -15.93 -6.48 11.60
N LEU A 586 -15.62 -6.85 10.35
CA LEU A 586 -16.22 -6.24 9.17
C LEU A 586 -17.70 -6.60 9.11
N ASN A 587 -18.57 -5.58 9.19
CA ASN A 587 -20.01 -5.76 9.08
C ASN A 587 -20.44 -5.80 7.60
N LEU A 588 -20.81 -6.97 7.09
CA LEU A 588 -21.26 -7.15 5.70
C LEU A 588 -22.76 -6.96 5.48
N ASN A 589 -23.55 -6.71 6.54
CA ASN A 589 -24.99 -6.46 6.40
C ASN A 589 -25.36 -5.34 5.42
N PRO A 590 -24.58 -4.25 5.26
CA PRO A 590 -24.84 -3.22 4.25
C PRO A 590 -24.81 -3.71 2.79
N TRP A 591 -24.29 -4.92 2.51
CA TRP A 591 -24.32 -5.55 1.18
C TRP A 591 -25.55 -6.44 0.95
N LYS A 592 -26.42 -6.62 1.95
CA LYS A 592 -27.62 -7.44 1.81
C LYS A 592 -28.60 -6.81 0.81
N GLU A 593 -28.82 -7.48 -0.31
CA GLU A 593 -29.82 -7.11 -1.31
C GLU A 593 -31.12 -7.90 -1.09
N GLY A 594 -32.27 -7.27 -1.36
CA GLY A 594 -33.58 -7.92 -1.25
C GLY A 594 -34.30 -7.75 0.09
N SER A 595 -33.74 -7.02 1.05
CA SER A 595 -34.55 -6.34 2.08
C SER A 595 -34.99 -4.99 1.53
N GLU A 596 -36.25 -4.86 1.09
CA GLU A 596 -36.79 -3.57 0.67
C GLU A 596 -36.48 -2.52 1.74
N GLU A 597 -35.82 -1.43 1.35
CA GLU A 597 -35.65 -0.28 2.21
C GLU A 597 -37.01 0.36 2.42
N LYS A 598 -37.57 0.14 3.61
CA LYS A 598 -38.87 0.64 4.00
C LYS A 598 -38.67 1.98 4.69
N LYS A 599 -39.54 2.92 4.35
CA LYS A 599 -39.57 4.25 4.95
C LYS A 599 -40.85 4.41 5.76
N ILE A 600 -40.72 4.85 7.01
CA ILE A 600 -41.86 5.21 7.84
C ILE A 600 -41.73 6.66 8.31
N ILE A 601 -42.86 7.37 8.22
CA ILE A 601 -42.97 8.76 8.65
C ILE A 601 -43.96 8.80 9.82
N ILE A 602 -43.54 9.38 10.94
CA ILE A 602 -44.31 9.48 12.17
C ILE A 602 -44.42 10.96 12.54
N CYS A 603 -45.59 11.55 12.36
CA CYS A 603 -45.82 12.95 12.72
C CYS A 603 -45.62 13.19 14.23
N GLU A 604 -45.23 14.40 14.62
CA GLU A 604 -45.03 14.76 16.04
C GLU A 604 -46.23 14.35 16.92
N HIS A 605 -45.94 13.81 18.09
CA HIS A 605 -46.87 13.18 19.06
C HIS A 605 -47.59 11.91 18.59
N LYS A 606 -47.27 11.36 17.42
CA LYS A 606 -47.76 10.05 16.97
C LYS A 606 -46.75 8.95 17.28
N SER A 607 -47.24 7.72 17.23
CA SER A 607 -46.44 6.51 17.39
C SER A 607 -46.66 5.56 16.23
N ALA A 608 -45.65 4.80 15.87
CA ALA A 608 -45.76 3.69 14.93
C ALA A 608 -44.88 2.52 15.38
N THR A 609 -45.15 1.35 14.84
CA THR A 609 -44.37 0.14 15.09
C THR A 609 -43.74 -0.31 13.79
N ILE A 610 -42.43 -0.51 13.82
CA ILE A 610 -41.73 -1.25 12.77
C ILE A 610 -41.90 -2.74 13.06
N ASP A 611 -42.31 -3.52 12.06
CA ASP A 611 -42.54 -4.95 12.16
C ASP A 611 -41.92 -5.68 10.97
N CYS A 612 -40.97 -6.57 11.27
CA CYS A 612 -40.26 -7.39 10.29
C CYS A 612 -40.70 -8.87 10.30
N GLY A 613 -41.76 -9.23 11.06
CA GLY A 613 -42.22 -10.61 11.17
C GLY A 613 -41.13 -11.52 11.76
N ASP A 614 -40.71 -12.53 10.99
CA ASP A 614 -39.62 -13.44 11.38
C ASP A 614 -38.22 -12.84 11.14
N GLY A 615 -38.12 -11.67 10.49
CA GLY A 615 -36.88 -10.94 10.24
C GLY A 615 -36.46 -10.00 11.38
N SER A 616 -35.29 -9.38 11.24
CA SER A 616 -34.75 -8.42 12.20
C SER A 616 -34.67 -7.01 11.61
N ILE A 617 -35.04 -6.01 12.39
CA ILE A 617 -34.97 -4.59 12.02
C ILE A 617 -33.50 -4.16 11.92
N SER A 618 -33.17 -3.42 10.86
CA SER A 618 -31.94 -2.64 10.74
C SER A 618 -32.27 -1.24 10.24
N ILE A 619 -32.19 -0.24 11.11
CA ILE A 619 -32.42 1.17 10.77
C ILE A 619 -31.19 1.71 10.02
N SER A 620 -31.40 2.27 8.82
CA SER A 620 -30.36 2.92 8.02
C SER A 620 -30.26 4.42 8.32
N THR A 621 -31.39 5.10 8.48
CA THR A 621 -31.44 6.53 8.82
C THR A 621 -32.61 6.83 9.74
N ALA A 622 -32.46 7.81 10.63
CA ALA A 622 -33.55 8.33 11.43
C ALA A 622 -33.39 9.83 11.64
N VAL A 623 -34.35 10.64 11.17
CA VAL A 623 -34.28 12.10 11.29
C VAL A 623 -35.55 12.63 11.95
N TYR A 624 -35.38 13.34 13.07
CA TYR A 624 -36.49 14.05 13.71
C TYR A 624 -36.38 15.55 13.46
N GLY A 625 -37.42 16.12 12.85
CA GLY A 625 -37.42 17.52 12.46
C GLY A 625 -38.45 17.79 11.36
N ARG A 626 -38.12 18.70 10.47
CA ARG A 626 -38.88 18.98 9.26
C ARG A 626 -37.93 19.34 8.12
N THR A 627 -37.99 18.56 7.05
CA THR A 627 -37.18 18.72 5.84
C THR A 627 -37.99 19.24 4.63
N ASP A 628 -39.32 19.30 4.76
CA ASP A 628 -40.21 19.83 3.72
C ASP A 628 -41.50 20.46 4.30
N SER A 629 -42.30 21.09 3.43
CA SER A 629 -43.57 21.75 3.81
C SER A 629 -44.82 20.86 3.70
N THR A 630 -44.71 19.65 3.17
CA THR A 630 -45.86 18.82 2.76
C THR A 630 -46.05 17.58 3.62
N THR A 631 -44.96 17.01 4.13
CA THR A 631 -44.94 15.85 5.02
C THR A 631 -45.49 16.23 6.40
N CYS A 632 -46.47 15.46 6.90
CA CYS A 632 -47.21 15.78 8.13
C CYS A 632 -47.76 17.22 8.16
N PRO A 633 -48.79 17.55 7.35
CA PRO A 633 -49.33 18.90 7.23
C PRO A 633 -49.80 19.48 8.56
N HIS A 634 -49.47 20.75 8.82
CA HIS A 634 -49.86 21.49 10.03
C HIS A 634 -49.83 23.00 9.79
N ASP A 635 -50.50 23.79 10.64
CA ASP A 635 -50.52 25.26 10.55
C ASP A 635 -49.18 25.93 10.96
N GLN A 636 -48.27 25.16 11.55
CA GLN A 636 -46.99 25.63 12.12
C GLN A 636 -45.82 25.03 11.35
N VAL A 637 -45.62 25.47 10.11
CA VAL A 637 -44.60 24.93 9.19
C VAL A 637 -43.70 26.07 8.69
N SER A 638 -43.03 26.75 9.62
CA SER A 638 -42.19 27.92 9.32
C SER A 638 -40.74 27.58 8.97
N ASP A 639 -40.21 26.49 9.52
CA ASP A 639 -38.83 26.05 9.29
C ASP A 639 -38.83 24.66 8.65
N THR A 640 -38.40 24.57 7.38
CA THR A 640 -38.38 23.33 6.61
C THR A 640 -36.97 22.79 6.38
N ALA A 641 -35.97 23.32 7.08
CA ALA A 641 -34.57 22.91 6.96
C ALA A 641 -33.96 22.67 8.36
N CYS A 642 -34.73 22.04 9.24
CA CYS A 642 -34.34 21.78 10.62
C CYS A 642 -34.52 20.29 10.93
N GLY A 643 -33.49 19.66 11.48
CA GLY A 643 -33.57 18.23 11.81
C GLY A 643 -32.33 17.76 12.53
N VAL A 644 -32.51 16.68 13.30
CA VAL A 644 -31.43 16.02 14.02
C VAL A 644 -31.44 14.54 13.68
N ASP A 645 -30.25 13.98 13.47
CA ASP A 645 -30.05 12.54 13.29
C ASP A 645 -30.28 11.82 14.63
N LEU A 646 -31.10 10.77 14.60
CA LEU A 646 -31.49 9.94 15.73
C LEU A 646 -31.02 8.50 15.60
N LEU A 647 -30.13 8.18 14.66
CA LEU A 647 -29.67 6.81 14.46
C LEU A 647 -29.04 6.22 15.73
N ASP A 648 -28.24 6.99 16.46
CA ASP A 648 -27.60 6.57 17.72
C ASP A 648 -28.58 6.46 18.89
N VAL A 649 -29.78 7.03 18.76
CA VAL A 649 -30.84 6.97 19.77
C VAL A 649 -31.76 5.77 19.50
N LEU A 650 -32.19 5.58 18.25
CA LEU A 650 -33.15 4.53 17.88
C LEU A 650 -32.50 3.20 17.52
N GLY A 651 -31.26 3.22 17.02
CA GLY A 651 -30.50 2.03 16.64
C GLY A 651 -30.37 1.01 17.77
N PRO A 652 -29.86 1.39 18.96
CA PRO A 652 -29.72 0.46 20.10
C PRO A 652 -31.05 -0.13 20.60
N ASP A 653 -32.15 0.61 20.43
CA ASP A 653 -33.48 0.20 20.89
C ASP A 653 -34.20 -0.70 19.88
N CYS A 654 -33.95 -0.54 18.58
CA CYS A 654 -34.69 -1.22 17.52
C CYS A 654 -33.88 -2.28 16.75
N ASN A 655 -32.59 -2.08 16.51
CA ASN A 655 -31.82 -2.97 15.64
C ASN A 655 -31.69 -4.36 16.25
N GLY A 656 -31.84 -5.40 15.41
CA GLY A 656 -31.80 -6.81 15.82
C GLY A 656 -33.10 -7.34 16.44
N ARG A 657 -34.13 -6.51 16.63
CA ARG A 657 -35.46 -6.95 17.09
C ARG A 657 -36.38 -7.23 15.91
N SER A 658 -37.39 -8.08 16.08
CA SER A 658 -38.43 -8.29 15.06
C SER A 658 -39.48 -7.17 15.03
N GLN A 659 -39.69 -6.49 16.16
CA GLN A 659 -40.61 -5.37 16.29
C GLN A 659 -40.03 -4.24 17.16
N CYS A 660 -40.27 -2.99 16.78
CA CYS A 660 -39.87 -1.82 17.56
C CYS A 660 -40.95 -0.72 17.52
N GLY A 661 -41.42 -0.28 18.69
CA GLY A 661 -42.39 0.80 18.83
C GLY A 661 -41.71 2.15 19.03
N ILE A 662 -42.02 3.13 18.18
CA ILE A 662 -41.37 4.44 18.15
C ILE A 662 -42.42 5.54 18.33
N ILE A 663 -42.11 6.56 19.13
CA ILE A 663 -42.97 7.73 19.36
C ILE A 663 -42.21 9.00 18.97
N ALA A 664 -42.74 9.77 18.02
CA ALA A 664 -42.12 11.00 17.56
C ALA A 664 -42.37 12.16 18.54
N LYS A 665 -41.41 12.48 19.42
CA LYS A 665 -41.55 13.55 20.43
C LYS A 665 -40.21 14.18 20.79
N ASN A 666 -40.26 15.43 21.25
CA ASN A 666 -39.09 16.22 21.69
C ASN A 666 -38.23 15.56 22.77
N SER A 667 -38.74 14.57 23.51
CA SER A 667 -37.91 13.86 24.50
C SER A 667 -36.84 12.96 23.87
N LEU A 668 -36.86 12.73 22.55
CA LEU A 668 -35.85 11.93 21.85
C LEU A 668 -34.51 12.66 21.71
N ALA A 669 -34.51 13.95 21.38
CA ALA A 669 -33.28 14.74 21.19
C ALA A 669 -33.47 16.27 21.38
N GLY A 670 -34.47 16.69 22.15
CA GLY A 670 -34.84 18.09 22.30
C GLY A 670 -35.80 18.59 21.21
N ASP A 671 -35.93 19.90 21.09
CA ASP A 671 -36.79 20.55 20.08
C ASP A 671 -35.92 21.23 19.01
N PRO A 672 -35.58 20.53 17.91
CA PRO A 672 -34.68 21.04 16.87
C PRO A 672 -35.33 22.12 16.00
N CYS A 673 -36.65 22.26 16.07
CA CYS A 673 -37.44 23.15 15.22
C CYS A 673 -38.45 23.94 16.07
N ARG A 674 -37.98 24.77 17.01
CA ARG A 674 -38.86 25.50 17.93
C ARG A 674 -39.93 26.30 17.17
N GLY A 675 -41.19 26.06 17.49
CA GLY A 675 -42.34 26.72 16.85
C GLY A 675 -42.77 26.10 15.51
N THR A 676 -42.11 25.03 15.06
CA THR A 676 -42.45 24.27 13.86
C THR A 676 -42.86 22.83 14.25
N TYR A 677 -43.95 22.36 13.67
CA TYR A 677 -44.46 20.99 13.84
C TYR A 677 -43.56 19.99 13.11
N LYS A 678 -43.08 18.95 13.76
CA LYS A 678 -42.06 18.02 13.21
C LYS A 678 -42.65 16.68 12.76
N TYR A 679 -41.81 15.86 12.17
CA TYR A 679 -42.02 14.44 11.98
C TYR A 679 -40.70 13.70 12.19
N LEU A 680 -40.83 12.42 12.50
CA LEU A 680 -39.73 11.47 12.51
C LEU A 680 -39.80 10.66 11.22
N GLU A 681 -38.72 10.73 10.44
CA GLU A 681 -38.51 9.92 9.26
C GLU A 681 -37.51 8.82 9.60
N VAL A 682 -37.92 7.55 9.48
CA VAL A 682 -37.04 6.39 9.72
C VAL A 682 -37.00 5.54 8.45
N THR A 683 -35.80 5.28 7.96
CA THR A 683 -35.55 4.33 6.88
C THR A 683 -34.93 3.08 7.48
N TYR A 684 -35.44 1.90 7.13
CA TYR A 684 -35.05 0.64 7.73
C TYR A 684 -35.21 -0.53 6.77
N THR A 685 -34.56 -1.64 7.08
CA THR A 685 -34.71 -2.91 6.37
C THR A 685 -35.25 -4.00 7.29
N CYS A 686 -35.99 -4.91 6.66
CA CYS A 686 -36.33 -6.26 7.12
C CYS A 686 -35.76 -7.20 6.03
#